data_AF-A0A010QMN9-F1
#
_entry.id   AF-A0A010QMN9-F1
#
_cell.length_a   1.000
_cell.length_b   1.000
_cell.length_c   1.000
_cell.angle_alpha   90.00
_cell.angle_beta   90.00
_cell.angle_gamma   90.00
#
_symmetry.space_group_name_H-M   'P 1'
#
loop_
_entity.id
_entity.type
_entity.pdbx_description
1 polymer ?
#
loop_
_entity_poly.entity_id
_entity_poly.type
_entity_poly.pdbx_seq_one_letter_code
_entity_poly.pdbx_strand_id
1 'polypeptide(L)'
;MASSRTFFSLVLLIFFSCLLAGSNAQDGTECSASLPCKVGCCSKFGFCGFGADSECDPGGFGKDYVNKTTCPLNVCCSKHGFCGTTEEFCGNKKVSRPSCTVDKSSKFKRVVGYYETWSASRSCNRFYPEQIPRGVYSHINIAFASINPKTFEIVPAKKEDLEMYKRVSALKAKDPNLKVMIAVGGWTFNDPGPTATTFSDIARSAGAQKKFFDSTIKMLETYDLDGIDLDWEYPEADDRSGRPEDFANFPKFMKNLKAALKKYEVSITLPASYWYLQHFDLKALSPHVDFFNMMTYDFHGVWDKPNEFVGPYLNSHTNLTEIKGGLDLLWRNGVDKDKVTLGLAFYGRGFIASSSSCMSPGCTYESGTYAQACSAEVGVALNSEIDQLVSEQGAKATLNKDAAVKIVTWGGNNWLTFDDEETLRLKADYARSLCLGGVMVWAISHDTRAGKYSMALSRVAPRLFTSEMATEEDDGYVTDVEEHKQCRWTNCDENCPSDWTRMMRSGPGAGKNEYMVNGAGCGGRGEHKLCCPAGNKPTCGWYTHNNGDCDSGKSCPSGYKEIGSNNEYCHSQGGGFSPIRSYQAACCSVETDNMKLYSQCDWSAKVASSTWPSCEKATCGSDVIAFSGDGSGDAMCWGAWYKGGMEDSKKNKYCCDQPEEDKKWKDCEWQGMTDWTDEDTGLKFCNPSCSGGLTMVAMEHTGCSGGGARARCCKPGWTTSTTRYENSEDEYFESYIKLFMADPVCSSNIFFGNPLKARDEQSVSYSNGTLASRQIWGIGDIQSFATEQYMEKMVSELFMGTPRESTKSIWNNTMLSYSEFNSLSYANLHDYQQAQGYDYYLQLGTQWPRYVVCNLGSINAAIKGGDGEGDGSCTITCACTRDDCCDEDDDICIKWSKDGETTALQKRGEKKSYPWIAIDPATGAQASLPWNAPSYPSPGDLNVNTERTHLADAWRYDPNCANFDPVVIDLLPNGPTGTMIKGYENDHPFERKMPAIWGDDALLGRLANGVGDSKFIVPFDFFTVSLQQTNAAGQTIQNMLMNTLGSKTNRGVMTLMIKDANLLKEKLWTLRDDLVAPTKMENLVYGNCPKDALDQIRKVLSVYRYHLRPAFLVKLKKVVNDFRDLLRIAEQHYASTHGGASPNAVNHFDDWLRTTLERMKELTEEVGNQWLPELARNPAVTGNAVDNSIRQNLVRAFSSLPDIDTTGFFP
;
A
#
# COMPACT_ATOMS: atom_id res chain seq x y z
N MET A 1 37.53 -49.22 -50.23
CA MET A 1 38.45 -50.38 -50.23
C MET A 1 38.91 -50.55 -48.79
N ALA A 2 38.47 -51.61 -48.11
CA ALA A 2 39.31 -52.74 -47.67
C ALA A 2 40.46 -52.30 -46.74
N SER A 3 40.80 -52.92 -45.61
CA SER A 3 40.37 -54.10 -44.84
C SER A 3 41.25 -54.01 -43.58
N SER A 4 40.71 -53.91 -42.36
CA SER A 4 40.48 -55.07 -41.49
C SER A 4 41.70 -56.01 -41.35
N ARG A 5 42.17 -56.08 -40.09
CA ARG A 5 42.48 -57.32 -39.33
C ARG A 5 43.93 -57.78 -39.16
N THR A 6 44.37 -57.57 -37.90
CA THR A 6 44.83 -58.58 -36.92
C THR A 6 46.14 -59.32 -37.20
N PHE A 7 47.12 -59.17 -36.31
CA PHE A 7 47.31 -60.04 -35.13
C PHE A 7 48.49 -59.46 -34.32
N PHE A 8 48.29 -58.88 -33.13
CA PHE A 8 48.10 -59.56 -31.85
C PHE A 8 49.18 -60.62 -31.56
N SER A 9 50.09 -60.29 -30.65
CA SER A 9 50.48 -61.10 -29.48
C SER A 9 51.90 -60.77 -29.06
N LEU A 10 52.07 -59.76 -28.20
CA LEU A 10 52.96 -59.85 -27.03
C LEU A 10 52.98 -58.58 -26.16
N VAL A 11 52.60 -57.41 -26.69
CA VAL A 11 52.83 -56.14 -25.97
C VAL A 11 51.60 -55.57 -25.25
N LEU A 12 50.38 -56.04 -25.57
CA LEU A 12 49.15 -55.62 -24.88
C LEU A 12 48.81 -56.42 -23.61
N LEU A 13 49.58 -57.46 -23.29
CA LEU A 13 49.32 -58.36 -22.15
C LEU A 13 49.95 -57.89 -20.82
N ILE A 14 50.79 -56.85 -20.84
CA ILE A 14 51.38 -56.26 -19.61
C ILE A 14 50.60 -55.01 -19.15
N PHE A 15 49.85 -54.35 -20.03
CA PHE A 15 49.04 -53.18 -19.66
C PHE A 15 47.61 -53.51 -19.18
N PHE A 16 47.16 -54.76 -19.31
CA PHE A 16 45.81 -55.19 -18.89
C PHE A 16 45.75 -55.94 -17.55
N SER A 17 46.85 -55.99 -16.78
CA SER A 17 46.84 -56.55 -15.41
C SER A 17 46.68 -55.48 -14.30
N CYS A 18 46.50 -54.20 -14.65
CA CYS A 18 46.23 -53.12 -13.67
C CYS A 18 44.76 -52.64 -13.65
N LEU A 19 43.87 -53.25 -14.45
CA LEU A 19 42.45 -52.92 -14.47
C LEU A 19 41.65 -54.22 -14.50
N LEU A 20 41.36 -54.76 -13.31
CA LEU A 20 40.10 -55.39 -12.87
C LEU A 20 40.34 -56.29 -11.64
N ALA A 21 40.50 -55.66 -10.48
CA ALA A 21 40.05 -56.20 -9.21
C ALA A 21 39.80 -55.01 -8.29
N GLY A 22 38.52 -54.70 -8.06
CA GLY A 22 38.13 -53.77 -7.03
C GLY A 22 38.44 -54.29 -5.64
N SER A 23 38.16 -53.42 -4.68
CA SER A 23 38.20 -53.56 -3.21
C SER A 23 39.46 -53.04 -2.51
N ASN A 24 39.16 -52.11 -1.59
CA ASN A 24 39.97 -51.59 -0.50
C ASN A 24 40.89 -50.40 -0.84
N ALA A 25 40.26 -49.25 -1.05
CA ALA A 25 40.74 -48.03 -0.39
C ALA A 25 40.67 -48.30 1.13
N GLN A 26 41.78 -48.80 1.67
CA GLN A 26 42.03 -48.86 3.10
C GLN A 26 42.60 -47.51 3.51
N ASP A 27 41.97 -46.88 4.49
CA ASP A 27 42.41 -45.68 5.18
C ASP A 27 43.92 -45.72 5.44
N GLY A 28 44.66 -44.71 4.98
CA GLY A 28 46.05 -44.51 5.36
C GLY A 28 46.10 -44.09 6.82
N THR A 29 46.17 -45.07 7.72
CA THR A 29 46.21 -44.84 9.18
C THR A 29 47.54 -44.33 9.69
N GLU A 30 48.62 -44.29 8.90
CA GLU A 30 50.00 -44.02 9.37
C GLU A 30 50.57 -42.65 8.96
N CYS A 31 51.34 -42.01 9.86
CA CYS A 31 51.96 -40.69 9.67
C CYS A 31 53.34 -40.56 10.34
N SER A 32 54.16 -39.58 9.90
CA SER A 32 55.48 -39.30 10.48
C SER A 32 55.94 -37.85 10.25
N ALA A 33 57.12 -37.48 10.76
CA ALA A 33 57.69 -36.13 10.56
C ALA A 33 57.91 -35.77 9.07
N SER A 34 58.04 -36.76 8.18
CA SER A 34 58.18 -36.57 6.73
C SER A 34 56.91 -36.92 5.94
N LEU A 35 55.86 -37.41 6.60
CA LEU A 35 54.58 -37.78 5.99
C LEU A 35 53.42 -37.20 6.83
N PRO A 36 52.96 -35.96 6.50
CA PRO A 36 51.90 -35.30 7.24
C PRO A 36 50.54 -35.94 6.97
N CYS A 37 49.64 -35.84 7.94
CA CYS A 37 48.27 -36.31 7.79
C CYS A 37 47.51 -35.48 6.76
N LYS A 38 46.66 -36.15 5.97
CA LYS A 38 45.80 -35.49 4.97
C LYS A 38 44.77 -34.58 5.65
N VAL A 39 44.29 -34.98 6.83
CA VAL A 39 43.46 -34.19 7.75
C VAL A 39 43.78 -34.64 9.20
N GLY A 40 43.88 -33.72 10.16
CA GLY A 40 44.20 -34.00 11.58
C GLY A 40 45.70 -33.95 11.93
N CYS A 41 46.04 -34.29 13.18
CA CYS A 41 47.42 -34.31 13.70
C CYS A 41 48.01 -35.73 13.72
N CYS A 42 49.33 -35.82 13.59
CA CYS A 42 50.02 -37.09 13.73
C CYS A 42 50.26 -37.42 15.21
N SER A 43 49.69 -38.51 15.70
CA SER A 43 49.95 -38.97 17.06
C SER A 43 51.41 -39.42 17.22
N LYS A 44 51.92 -39.42 18.46
CA LYS A 44 53.29 -39.89 18.78
C LYS A 44 53.55 -41.37 18.42
N PHE A 45 52.51 -42.12 18.10
CA PHE A 45 52.58 -43.53 17.74
C PHE A 45 52.49 -43.76 16.23
N GLY A 46 52.53 -42.69 15.43
CA GLY A 46 52.57 -42.76 13.98
C GLY A 46 51.21 -42.98 13.34
N PHE A 47 50.12 -42.56 14.00
CA PHE A 47 48.76 -42.63 13.45
C PHE A 47 48.11 -41.26 13.28
N CYS A 48 47.39 -41.07 12.18
CA CYS A 48 46.61 -39.85 11.95
C CYS A 48 45.36 -39.81 12.82
N GLY A 49 45.14 -38.70 13.54
CA GLY A 49 43.93 -38.46 14.32
C GLY A 49 43.77 -36.97 14.69
N PHE A 50 42.54 -36.52 14.89
CA PHE A 50 42.26 -35.16 15.33
C PHE A 50 42.39 -35.09 16.85
N GLY A 51 43.23 -34.18 17.38
CA GLY A 51 43.08 -33.77 18.77
C GLY A 51 41.75 -33.03 18.95
N ALA A 52 41.16 -33.02 20.16
CA ALA A 52 40.06 -32.17 20.65
C ALA A 52 38.83 -31.80 19.75
N ASP A 53 38.65 -32.38 18.55
CA ASP A 53 37.65 -31.92 17.57
C ASP A 53 36.47 -32.90 17.34
N SER A 54 36.31 -33.93 18.18
CA SER A 54 35.15 -34.84 18.06
C SER A 54 33.89 -34.21 18.65
N GLU A 55 32.78 -34.23 17.92
CA GLU A 55 31.49 -33.64 18.35
C GLU A 55 30.81 -34.44 19.46
N CYS A 56 31.01 -35.77 19.46
CA CYS A 56 30.41 -36.70 20.40
C CYS A 56 31.36 -37.83 20.81
N ASP A 57 31.10 -38.50 21.94
CA ASP A 57 31.87 -39.68 22.37
C ASP A 57 31.21 -40.97 21.88
N PRO A 58 31.84 -41.73 20.95
CA PRO A 58 31.34 -43.04 20.55
C PRO A 58 31.52 -44.14 21.62
N GLY A 59 32.06 -43.81 22.79
CA GLY A 59 32.25 -44.72 23.91
C GLY A 59 33.71 -45.16 24.07
N GLY A 60 34.64 -44.22 24.03
CA GLY A 60 36.07 -44.54 24.22
C GLY A 60 37.05 -43.39 23.99
N PHE A 61 36.59 -42.19 23.61
CA PHE A 61 37.48 -41.06 23.36
C PHE A 61 37.85 -40.33 24.66
N GLY A 62 36.94 -40.29 25.64
CA GLY A 62 37.18 -39.62 26.92
C GLY A 62 36.95 -38.10 26.84
N LYS A 63 36.63 -37.49 27.99
CA LYS A 63 36.14 -36.10 28.08
C LYS A 63 37.10 -35.03 27.57
N ASP A 64 38.40 -35.34 27.54
CA ASP A 64 39.43 -34.39 27.09
C ASP A 64 39.53 -34.30 25.55
N TYR A 65 38.83 -35.17 24.82
CA TYR A 65 38.93 -35.32 23.37
C TYR A 65 37.58 -35.13 22.64
N VAL A 66 36.50 -34.82 23.37
CA VAL A 66 35.14 -34.67 22.82
C VAL A 66 34.50 -33.37 23.28
N ASN A 67 33.85 -32.65 22.37
CA ASN A 67 33.12 -31.41 22.67
C ASN A 67 31.89 -31.66 23.55
N LYS A 68 31.13 -32.73 23.26
CA LYS A 68 29.99 -33.17 24.05
C LYS A 68 30.02 -34.70 24.20
N THR A 69 29.44 -35.22 25.28
CA THR A 69 29.32 -36.67 25.47
C THR A 69 28.24 -37.29 24.58
N THR A 70 27.23 -36.50 24.21
CA THR A 70 26.12 -36.91 23.34
C THR A 70 25.85 -35.84 22.29
N CYS A 71 25.35 -36.26 21.13
CA CYS A 71 24.95 -35.33 20.08
C CYS A 71 23.73 -34.48 20.48
N PRO A 72 23.71 -33.18 20.08
CA PRO A 72 22.51 -32.35 20.16
C PRO A 72 21.28 -33.01 19.50
N LEU A 73 20.09 -32.61 19.94
CA LEU A 73 18.80 -33.09 19.41
C LEU A 73 18.62 -34.62 19.42
N ASN A 74 19.39 -35.36 20.23
CA ASN A 74 19.37 -36.83 20.27
C ASN A 74 19.57 -37.48 18.89
N VAL A 75 20.39 -36.85 18.03
CA VAL A 75 20.89 -37.51 16.82
C VAL A 75 21.99 -38.52 17.18
N CYS A 76 22.46 -39.30 16.22
CA CYS A 76 23.35 -40.41 16.50
C CYS A 76 24.82 -40.00 16.41
N CYS A 77 25.63 -40.50 17.33
CA CYS A 77 27.08 -40.39 17.27
C CYS A 77 27.65 -41.50 16.38
N SER A 78 28.37 -41.14 15.32
CA SER A 78 29.07 -42.10 14.47
C SER A 78 30.23 -42.73 15.25
N LYS A 79 30.73 -43.86 14.75
CA LYS A 79 31.96 -44.50 15.28
C LYS A 79 33.20 -43.60 15.25
N HIS A 80 33.14 -42.50 14.49
CA HIS A 80 34.21 -41.53 14.32
C HIS A 80 34.03 -40.26 15.17
N GLY A 81 32.98 -40.18 16.00
CA GLY A 81 32.76 -39.04 16.90
C GLY A 81 32.05 -37.85 16.26
N PHE A 82 31.30 -38.05 15.17
CA PHE A 82 30.49 -37.01 14.51
C PHE A 82 28.99 -37.24 14.69
N CYS A 83 28.20 -36.17 14.70
CA CYS A 83 26.77 -36.22 14.89
C CYS A 83 26.00 -36.23 13.56
N GLY A 84 25.01 -37.11 13.45
CA GLY A 84 24.19 -37.19 12.24
C GLY A 84 22.95 -38.05 12.36
N THR A 85 22.12 -37.99 11.33
CA THR A 85 20.79 -38.64 11.28
C THR A 85 20.69 -39.78 10.28
N THR A 86 21.66 -39.94 9.38
CA THR A 86 21.64 -40.98 8.33
C THR A 86 21.98 -42.37 8.89
N GLU A 87 21.80 -43.41 8.07
CA GLU A 87 22.12 -44.79 8.42
C GLU A 87 23.61 -44.97 8.81
N GLU A 88 24.52 -44.18 8.24
CA GLU A 88 25.94 -44.19 8.61
C GLU A 88 26.17 -43.85 10.09
N PHE A 89 25.36 -42.94 10.64
CA PHE A 89 25.45 -42.49 12.03
C PHE A 89 24.56 -43.32 12.95
N CYS A 90 23.36 -43.65 12.49
CA CYS A 90 22.32 -44.28 13.32
C CYS A 90 22.22 -45.79 13.19
N GLY A 91 22.84 -46.40 12.18
CA GLY A 91 22.61 -47.79 11.80
C GLY A 91 21.12 -48.07 11.65
N ASN A 92 20.64 -49.13 12.32
CA ASN A 92 19.23 -49.55 12.27
C ASN A 92 18.29 -48.79 13.22
N LYS A 93 18.77 -47.74 13.93
CA LYS A 93 17.92 -46.97 14.85
C LYS A 93 16.88 -46.15 14.07
N LYS A 94 15.59 -46.46 14.29
CA LYS A 94 14.46 -45.74 13.65
C LYS A 94 13.88 -44.68 14.58
N VAL A 95 13.42 -43.58 14.00
CA VAL A 95 12.67 -42.53 14.71
C VAL A 95 11.22 -42.96 14.86
N SER A 96 10.68 -42.85 16.08
CA SER A 96 9.26 -43.10 16.35
C SER A 96 8.42 -41.90 15.88
N ARG A 97 7.92 -41.96 14.65
CA ARG A 97 7.10 -40.91 14.06
C ARG A 97 5.65 -41.02 14.56
N PRO A 98 4.98 -39.89 14.83
CA PRO A 98 3.55 -39.90 15.08
C PRO A 98 2.79 -40.38 13.83
N SER A 99 1.60 -40.93 14.02
CA SER A 99 0.73 -41.34 12.92
C SER A 99 -0.74 -41.14 13.28
N CYS A 100 -1.50 -40.58 12.34
CA CYS A 100 -2.95 -40.46 12.38
C CYS A 100 -3.58 -40.99 11.09
N THR A 101 -4.80 -41.49 11.21
CA THR A 101 -5.63 -41.82 10.05
C THR A 101 -5.91 -40.53 9.26
N VAL A 102 -5.53 -40.50 7.99
CA VAL A 102 -5.80 -39.35 7.11
C VAL A 102 -7.26 -39.41 6.68
N ASP A 103 -8.12 -38.65 7.34
CA ASP A 103 -9.41 -38.29 6.77
C ASP A 103 -9.26 -36.97 6.01
N LYS A 104 -9.64 -36.96 4.73
CA LYS A 104 -9.56 -35.78 3.84
C LYS A 104 -10.44 -34.62 4.34
N SER A 105 -11.43 -34.87 5.20
CA SER A 105 -12.21 -33.84 5.90
C SER A 105 -11.57 -33.34 7.21
N SER A 106 -10.43 -33.89 7.63
CA SER A 106 -9.78 -33.49 8.90
C SER A 106 -9.30 -32.05 8.82
N LYS A 107 -9.86 -31.23 9.70
CA LYS A 107 -9.51 -29.82 9.85
C LYS A 107 -8.28 -29.65 10.75
N PHE A 108 -7.43 -28.68 10.45
CA PHE A 108 -6.32 -28.32 11.31
C PHE A 108 -6.78 -27.45 12.48
N LYS A 109 -6.16 -27.63 13.65
CA LYS A 109 -6.39 -26.73 14.80
C LYS A 109 -5.90 -25.31 14.47
N ARG A 110 -4.81 -25.22 13.70
CA ARG A 110 -4.19 -23.95 13.30
C ARG A 110 -3.83 -23.95 11.82
N VAL A 111 -4.24 -22.90 11.13
CA VAL A 111 -3.69 -22.44 9.85
C VAL A 111 -3.14 -21.05 10.15
N VAL A 112 -1.81 -20.93 10.16
CA VAL A 112 -1.09 -19.71 10.49
C VAL A 112 -0.61 -19.07 9.19
N GLY A 113 -0.70 -17.76 9.05
CA GLY A 113 -0.06 -17.07 7.93
C GLY A 113 0.68 -15.83 8.40
N TYR A 114 1.87 -15.61 7.85
CA TYR A 114 2.64 -14.40 8.11
C TYR A 114 2.23 -13.29 7.13
N TYR A 115 1.97 -12.10 7.65
CA TYR A 115 1.68 -10.90 6.86
C TYR A 115 2.82 -9.91 7.00
N GLU A 116 3.55 -9.67 5.90
CA GLU A 116 4.65 -8.71 5.87
C GLU A 116 4.12 -7.28 5.76
N THR A 117 4.38 -6.42 6.75
CA THR A 117 3.88 -5.03 6.71
C THR A 117 4.44 -4.23 5.54
N TRP A 118 5.63 -4.58 5.04
CA TRP A 118 6.24 -3.93 3.88
C TRP A 118 5.63 -4.34 2.53
N SER A 119 4.73 -5.33 2.48
CA SER A 119 4.09 -5.76 1.22
C SER A 119 3.27 -4.65 0.56
N ALA A 120 2.70 -3.75 1.37
CA ALA A 120 1.96 -2.58 0.91
C ALA A 120 2.85 -1.56 0.16
N SER A 121 4.17 -1.61 0.38
CA SER A 121 5.14 -0.67 -0.21
C SER A 121 5.87 -1.21 -1.45
N ARG A 122 5.59 -2.45 -1.89
CA ARG A 122 6.23 -3.03 -3.07
C ARG A 122 5.93 -2.23 -4.35
N SER A 123 6.86 -2.26 -5.30
CA SER A 123 6.73 -1.63 -6.63
C SER A 123 5.54 -2.17 -7.43
N CYS A 124 5.24 -3.46 -7.29
CA CYS A 124 4.13 -4.17 -7.90
C CYS A 124 3.64 -5.29 -6.97
N ASN A 125 2.51 -5.93 -7.32
CA ASN A 125 1.87 -6.97 -6.50
C ASN A 125 1.76 -6.57 -5.01
N ARG A 126 1.36 -5.31 -4.76
CA ARG A 126 1.08 -4.81 -3.41
C ARG A 126 -0.05 -5.63 -2.82
N PHE A 127 0.12 -6.01 -1.57
CA PHE A 127 -0.85 -6.84 -0.84
C PHE A 127 -1.20 -6.16 0.49
N TYR A 128 -2.45 -5.74 0.63
CA TYR A 128 -3.00 -5.08 1.82
C TYR A 128 -3.74 -6.07 2.73
N PRO A 129 -3.92 -5.77 4.03
CA PRO A 129 -4.60 -6.66 4.97
C PRO A 129 -6.01 -7.07 4.53
N GLU A 130 -6.76 -6.18 3.89
CA GLU A 130 -8.14 -6.40 3.45
C GLU A 130 -8.24 -7.39 2.29
N GLN A 131 -7.11 -7.70 1.64
CA GLN A 131 -7.05 -8.71 0.59
C GLN A 131 -6.88 -10.13 1.13
N ILE A 132 -6.65 -10.29 2.44
CA ILE A 132 -6.55 -11.61 3.08
C ILE A 132 -7.94 -12.25 3.04
N PRO A 133 -8.12 -13.40 2.37
CA PRO A 133 -9.44 -14.02 2.29
C PRO A 133 -9.94 -14.47 3.66
N ARG A 134 -11.19 -14.14 3.98
CA ARG A 134 -11.85 -14.52 5.24
C ARG A 134 -11.93 -16.05 5.38
N GLY A 135 -11.85 -16.54 6.60
CA GLY A 135 -12.08 -17.95 6.91
C GLY A 135 -10.95 -18.92 6.54
N VAL A 136 -9.85 -18.43 5.95
CA VAL A 136 -8.67 -19.26 5.61
C VAL A 136 -7.77 -19.44 6.82
N TYR A 137 -7.31 -18.33 7.38
CA TYR A 137 -6.33 -18.31 8.47
C TYR A 137 -7.04 -18.33 9.83
N SER A 138 -6.53 -19.16 10.74
CA SER A 138 -6.93 -19.10 12.16
C SER A 138 -6.07 -18.15 12.98
N HIS A 139 -4.81 -17.96 12.55
CA HIS A 139 -3.85 -17.06 13.16
C HIS A 139 -3.16 -16.28 12.05
N ILE A 140 -3.01 -14.97 12.22
CA ILE A 140 -2.16 -14.15 11.36
C ILE A 140 -1.04 -13.57 12.22
N ASN A 141 0.21 -13.85 11.84
CA ASN A 141 1.39 -13.28 12.47
C ASN A 141 1.82 -12.04 11.66
N ILE A 142 1.75 -10.87 12.27
CA ILE A 142 2.19 -9.63 11.64
C ILE A 142 3.72 -9.56 11.70
N ALA A 143 4.36 -9.61 10.54
CA ALA A 143 5.81 -9.57 10.37
C ALA A 143 6.25 -8.17 9.91
N PHE A 144 7.09 -7.43 10.65
CA PHE A 144 7.59 -7.71 12.00
C PHE A 144 7.54 -6.44 12.85
N ALA A 145 7.41 -6.61 14.17
CA ALA A 145 7.88 -5.61 15.12
C ALA A 145 9.38 -5.82 15.41
N SER A 146 10.03 -4.76 15.89
CA SER A 146 11.44 -4.74 16.28
C SER A 146 11.57 -4.55 17.79
N ILE A 147 12.82 -4.53 18.28
CA ILE A 147 13.14 -4.28 19.69
C ILE A 147 14.19 -3.17 19.73
N ASN A 148 13.95 -2.16 20.56
CA ASN A 148 14.95 -1.12 20.77
C ASN A 148 16.14 -1.72 21.57
N PRO A 149 17.36 -1.75 21.01
CA PRO A 149 18.50 -2.44 21.64
C PRO A 149 19.03 -1.77 22.91
N LYS A 150 18.58 -0.53 23.21
CA LYS A 150 18.99 0.21 24.41
C LYS A 150 17.96 0.12 25.53
N THR A 151 16.68 0.20 25.19
CA THR A 151 15.59 0.17 26.19
C THR A 151 15.01 -1.23 26.41
N PHE A 152 15.26 -2.14 25.46
CA PHE A 152 14.67 -3.49 25.40
C PHE A 152 13.15 -3.50 25.24
N GLU A 153 12.57 -2.37 24.84
CA GLU A 153 11.15 -2.27 24.58
C GLU A 153 10.84 -2.71 23.15
N ILE A 154 9.74 -3.45 22.97
CA ILE A 154 9.21 -3.74 21.64
C ILE A 154 8.76 -2.43 20.98
N VAL A 155 9.09 -2.27 19.70
CA VAL A 155 8.78 -1.08 18.89
C VAL A 155 8.35 -1.51 17.50
N PRO A 156 7.52 -0.73 16.78
CA PRO A 156 7.30 -1.03 15.37
C PRO A 156 8.61 -0.90 14.59
N ALA A 157 8.81 -1.72 13.56
CA ALA A 157 10.00 -1.65 12.72
C ALA A 157 10.07 -0.30 11.98
N LYS A 158 8.91 0.21 11.54
CA LYS A 158 8.70 1.55 10.99
C LYS A 158 7.45 2.18 11.58
N LYS A 159 7.39 3.51 11.68
CA LYS A 159 6.23 4.21 12.27
C LYS A 159 4.94 3.90 11.50
N GLU A 160 5.06 3.69 10.19
CA GLU A 160 3.96 3.39 9.28
C GLU A 160 3.35 1.99 9.52
N ASP A 161 4.10 1.06 10.14
CA ASP A 161 3.62 -0.30 10.43
C ASP A 161 2.49 -0.29 11.46
N LEU A 162 2.42 0.73 12.32
CA LEU A 162 1.37 0.87 13.33
C LEU A 162 -0.04 0.90 12.72
N GLU A 163 -0.17 1.46 11.51
CA GLU A 163 -1.44 1.46 10.80
C GLU A 163 -1.77 0.07 10.25
N MET A 164 -0.77 -0.67 9.78
CA MET A 164 -0.96 -2.06 9.36
C MET A 164 -1.38 -2.94 10.54
N TYR A 165 -0.85 -2.70 11.74
CA TYR A 165 -1.22 -3.47 12.94
C TYR A 165 -2.73 -3.38 13.22
N LYS A 166 -3.26 -2.16 13.18
CA LYS A 166 -4.71 -1.92 13.36
C LYS A 166 -5.52 -2.58 12.25
N ARG A 167 -5.09 -2.44 10.99
CA ARG A 167 -5.82 -2.97 9.83
C ARG A 167 -5.88 -4.49 9.80
N VAL A 168 -4.79 -5.17 10.16
CA VAL A 168 -4.80 -6.64 10.29
C VAL A 168 -5.65 -7.06 11.48
N SER A 169 -5.55 -6.37 12.62
CA SER A 169 -6.39 -6.65 13.79
C SER A 169 -7.88 -6.47 13.51
N ALA A 170 -8.25 -5.46 12.73
CA ALA A 170 -9.64 -5.20 12.33
C ALA A 170 -10.28 -6.35 11.55
N LEU A 171 -9.49 -7.25 10.94
CA LEU A 171 -10.02 -8.45 10.27
C LEU A 171 -10.80 -9.36 11.25
N LYS A 172 -10.50 -9.29 12.56
CA LYS A 172 -11.23 -10.04 13.59
C LYS A 172 -12.70 -9.65 13.70
N ALA A 173 -13.06 -8.41 13.33
CA ALA A 173 -14.46 -7.99 13.30
C ALA A 173 -15.29 -8.82 12.31
N LYS A 174 -14.66 -9.24 11.20
CA LYS A 174 -15.29 -10.05 10.13
C LYS A 174 -15.06 -11.55 10.31
N ASP A 175 -14.15 -11.92 11.20
CA ASP A 175 -13.84 -13.31 11.55
C ASP A 175 -13.54 -13.42 13.05
N PRO A 176 -14.57 -13.56 13.91
CA PRO A 176 -14.39 -13.54 15.36
C PRO A 176 -13.52 -14.68 15.94
N ASN A 177 -13.22 -15.71 15.13
CA ASN A 177 -12.35 -16.81 15.51
C ASN A 177 -10.89 -16.64 15.04
N LEU A 178 -10.60 -15.56 14.30
CA LEU A 178 -9.25 -15.20 13.90
C LEU A 178 -8.49 -14.65 15.10
N LYS A 179 -7.26 -15.13 15.31
CA LYS A 179 -6.29 -14.54 16.22
C LYS A 179 -5.26 -13.75 15.42
N VAL A 180 -4.91 -12.56 15.89
CA VAL A 180 -3.88 -11.74 15.27
C VAL A 180 -2.72 -11.57 16.24
N MET A 181 -1.54 -12.06 15.87
CA MET A 181 -0.34 -12.04 16.67
C MET A 181 0.69 -11.08 16.08
N ILE A 182 1.59 -10.55 16.90
CA ILE A 182 2.77 -9.81 16.42
C ILE A 182 3.99 -10.73 16.40
N ALA A 183 4.68 -10.82 15.27
CA ALA A 183 5.96 -11.49 15.18
C ALA A 183 7.10 -10.50 15.44
N VAL A 184 8.10 -10.91 16.21
CA VAL A 184 9.26 -10.09 16.59
C VAL A 184 10.53 -10.82 16.20
N GLY A 185 11.41 -10.13 15.46
CA GLY A 185 12.67 -10.68 14.98
C GLY A 185 12.72 -10.78 13.46
N GLY A 186 12.93 -12.00 12.96
CA GLY A 186 13.13 -12.32 11.55
C GLY A 186 14.60 -12.17 11.11
N TRP A 187 14.92 -12.73 9.94
CA TRP A 187 16.30 -12.84 9.44
C TRP A 187 17.12 -11.55 9.56
N THR A 188 16.64 -10.39 9.10
CA THR A 188 17.47 -9.16 9.13
C THR A 188 17.71 -8.60 10.54
N PHE A 189 16.95 -9.03 11.55
CA PHE A 189 17.06 -8.52 12.92
C PHE A 189 18.39 -8.90 13.59
N ASN A 190 18.91 -10.08 13.25
CA ASN A 190 20.15 -10.65 13.78
C ASN A 190 21.38 -10.37 12.90
N ASP A 191 21.22 -9.66 11.78
CA ASP A 191 22.35 -9.22 10.95
C ASP A 191 23.29 -8.28 11.74
N PRO A 192 24.59 -8.20 11.37
CA PRO A 192 25.54 -7.32 12.03
C PRO A 192 25.02 -5.88 12.11
N GLY A 193 24.80 -5.38 13.33
CA GLY A 193 24.17 -4.10 13.55
C GLY A 193 23.71 -3.88 14.99
N PRO A 194 22.96 -2.79 15.27
CA PRO A 194 22.55 -2.44 16.62
C PRO A 194 21.68 -3.50 17.31
N THR A 195 20.91 -4.27 16.54
CA THR A 195 19.97 -5.26 17.07
C THR A 195 20.57 -6.67 17.20
N ALA A 196 21.75 -6.92 16.62
CA ALA A 196 22.32 -8.26 16.41
C ALA A 196 22.31 -9.17 17.65
N THR A 197 22.60 -8.62 18.83
CA THR A 197 22.69 -9.38 20.10
C THR A 197 21.51 -9.15 21.05
N THR A 198 20.46 -8.44 20.59
CA THR A 198 19.37 -7.97 21.47
C THR A 198 18.59 -9.11 22.10
N PHE A 199 18.33 -10.19 21.36
CA PHE A 199 17.67 -11.37 21.92
C PHE A 199 18.51 -12.02 23.02
N SER A 200 19.81 -12.24 22.79
CA SER A 200 20.73 -12.77 23.80
C SER A 200 20.79 -11.88 25.04
N ASP A 201 20.81 -10.55 24.86
CA ASP A 201 20.85 -9.57 25.95
C ASP A 201 19.57 -9.56 26.79
N ILE A 202 18.41 -9.74 26.17
CA ILE A 202 17.14 -9.91 26.88
C ILE A 202 17.13 -11.26 27.61
N ALA A 203 17.49 -12.34 26.92
CA ALA A 203 17.41 -13.69 27.47
C ALA A 203 18.22 -13.83 28.79
N ARG A 204 19.37 -13.16 28.90
CA ARG A 204 20.24 -13.23 30.09
C ARG A 204 19.90 -12.24 31.22
N SER A 205 19.02 -11.26 31.01
CA SER A 205 18.82 -10.14 31.95
C SER A 205 17.36 -10.00 32.40
N ALA A 206 17.08 -10.29 33.68
CA ALA A 206 15.74 -10.13 34.25
C ALA A 206 15.18 -8.69 34.13
N GLY A 207 16.05 -7.67 34.21
CA GLY A 207 15.66 -6.28 34.02
C GLY A 207 15.24 -5.97 32.58
N ALA A 208 15.98 -6.48 31.59
CA ALA A 208 15.66 -6.35 30.17
C ALA A 208 14.38 -7.13 29.81
N GLN A 209 14.24 -8.35 30.32
CA GLN A 209 13.02 -9.15 30.19
C GLN A 209 11.79 -8.38 30.69
N LYS A 210 11.87 -7.75 31.86
CA LYS A 210 10.74 -6.97 32.38
C LYS A 210 10.35 -5.83 31.44
N LYS A 211 11.32 -5.09 30.89
CA LYS A 211 11.06 -4.01 29.92
C LYS A 211 10.42 -4.53 28.64
N PHE A 212 10.92 -5.64 28.12
CA PHE A 212 10.35 -6.31 26.96
C PHE A 212 8.92 -6.78 27.23
N PHE A 213 8.65 -7.42 28.37
CA PHE A 213 7.32 -7.92 28.73
C PHE A 213 6.31 -6.78 28.94
N ASP A 214 6.67 -5.75 29.71
CA ASP A 214 5.80 -4.61 29.98
C ASP A 214 5.40 -3.90 28.67
N SER A 215 6.37 -3.67 27.78
CA SER A 215 6.12 -3.03 26.48
C SER A 215 5.36 -3.94 25.51
N THR A 216 5.59 -5.26 25.55
CA THR A 216 4.82 -6.25 24.78
C THR A 216 3.36 -6.24 25.18
N ILE A 217 3.05 -6.33 26.48
CA ILE A 217 1.67 -6.25 26.97
C ILE A 217 1.01 -4.96 26.48
N LYS A 218 1.70 -3.82 26.61
CA LYS A 218 1.17 -2.54 26.12
C LYS A 218 0.89 -2.56 24.62
N MET A 219 1.77 -3.11 23.79
CA MET A 219 1.54 -3.21 22.35
C MET A 219 0.34 -4.12 22.04
N LEU A 220 0.25 -5.28 22.69
CA LEU A 220 -0.86 -6.22 22.51
C LEU A 220 -2.20 -5.58 22.87
N GLU A 221 -2.28 -4.88 24.01
CA GLU A 221 -3.49 -4.16 24.45
C GLU A 221 -3.83 -2.99 23.54
N THR A 222 -2.83 -2.25 23.05
CA THR A 222 -3.04 -1.04 22.23
C THR A 222 -3.61 -1.35 20.85
N TYR A 223 -3.18 -2.46 20.25
CA TYR A 223 -3.54 -2.83 18.87
C TYR A 223 -4.50 -4.02 18.80
N ASP A 224 -5.10 -4.40 19.93
CA ASP A 224 -6.01 -5.55 20.06
C ASP A 224 -5.41 -6.82 19.46
N LEU A 225 -4.24 -7.24 19.94
CA LEU A 225 -3.53 -8.43 19.45
C LEU A 225 -3.64 -9.58 20.45
N ASP A 226 -3.71 -10.80 19.93
CA ASP A 226 -4.00 -12.03 20.69
C ASP A 226 -2.75 -12.78 21.16
N GLY A 227 -1.57 -12.36 20.70
CA GLY A 227 -0.33 -13.07 21.02
C GLY A 227 0.93 -12.49 20.41
N ILE A 228 2.04 -13.13 20.76
CA ILE A 228 3.38 -12.84 20.23
C ILE A 228 4.01 -14.12 19.67
N ASP A 229 4.67 -13.97 18.53
CA ASP A 229 5.54 -14.96 17.92
C ASP A 229 6.99 -14.46 18.02
N LEU A 230 7.90 -15.26 18.59
CA LEU A 230 9.32 -14.92 18.59
C LEU A 230 10.06 -15.65 17.48
N ASP A 231 10.63 -14.87 16.60
CA ASP A 231 11.40 -15.33 15.44
C ASP A 231 12.88 -14.95 15.63
N TRP A 232 13.53 -15.60 16.61
CA TRP A 232 14.95 -15.38 16.91
C TRP A 232 15.81 -16.30 16.05
N GLU A 233 16.57 -15.70 15.14
CA GLU A 233 17.39 -16.41 14.17
C GLU A 233 18.90 -16.12 14.30
N TYR A 234 19.68 -16.87 15.08
CA TYR A 234 19.29 -18.00 15.93
C TYR A 234 20.08 -17.95 17.27
N PRO A 235 19.54 -18.50 18.38
CA PRO A 235 20.29 -18.61 19.63
C PRO A 235 21.59 -19.40 19.42
N GLU A 236 22.66 -19.06 20.14
CA GLU A 236 24.00 -19.72 20.12
C GLU A 236 24.72 -19.77 18.74
N ALA A 237 24.05 -19.50 17.62
CA ALA A 237 24.65 -19.51 16.30
C ALA A 237 25.57 -18.30 16.08
N ASP A 238 26.87 -18.55 15.98
CA ASP A 238 27.91 -17.52 15.87
C ASP A 238 27.73 -16.62 14.64
N ASP A 239 27.34 -17.19 13.49
CA ASP A 239 27.07 -16.48 12.24
C ASP A 239 25.84 -15.55 12.33
N ARG A 240 25.08 -15.66 13.42
CA ARG A 240 23.87 -14.90 13.73
C ARG A 240 23.96 -14.11 15.03
N SER A 241 25.18 -13.87 15.49
CA SER A 241 25.48 -13.12 16.73
C SER A 241 24.92 -13.76 18.01
N GLY A 242 24.66 -15.07 17.99
CA GLY A 242 24.30 -15.85 19.16
C GLY A 242 25.45 -15.99 20.16
N ARG A 243 25.13 -16.40 21.39
CA ARG A 243 26.10 -16.63 22.47
C ARG A 243 25.90 -18.01 23.11
N PRO A 244 26.96 -18.65 23.64
CA PRO A 244 26.87 -19.97 24.26
C PRO A 244 25.82 -20.08 25.38
N GLU A 245 25.61 -19.01 26.15
CA GLU A 245 24.63 -18.99 27.23
C GLU A 245 23.16 -18.99 26.75
N ASP A 246 22.89 -18.73 25.47
CA ASP A 246 21.53 -18.61 24.92
C ASP A 246 20.75 -19.92 25.02
N PHE A 247 21.41 -21.07 24.81
CA PHE A 247 20.79 -22.39 24.94
C PHE A 247 20.12 -22.58 26.32
N ALA A 248 20.78 -22.13 27.39
CA ALA A 248 20.27 -22.24 28.75
C ALA A 248 19.36 -21.07 29.16
N ASN A 249 19.50 -19.90 28.53
CA ASN A 249 18.76 -18.69 28.89
C ASN A 249 17.45 -18.55 28.12
N PHE A 250 17.37 -19.02 26.88
CA PHE A 250 16.18 -18.89 26.05
C PHE A 250 14.96 -19.60 26.67
N PRO A 251 15.05 -20.85 27.19
CA PRO A 251 13.92 -21.47 27.89
C PRO A 251 13.50 -20.72 29.16
N LYS A 252 14.45 -20.12 29.90
CA LYS A 252 14.14 -19.31 31.09
C LYS A 252 13.39 -18.04 30.70
N PHE A 253 13.84 -17.38 29.63
CA PHE A 253 13.16 -16.23 29.05
C PHE A 253 11.74 -16.59 28.64
N MET A 254 11.55 -17.67 27.89
CA MET A 254 10.22 -18.13 27.45
C MET A 254 9.30 -18.50 28.61
N LYS A 255 9.83 -19.17 29.64
CA LYS A 255 9.10 -19.43 30.89
C LYS A 255 8.56 -18.15 31.52
N ASN A 256 9.41 -17.12 31.61
CA ASN A 256 9.02 -15.84 32.21
C ASN A 256 8.06 -15.06 31.30
N LEU A 257 8.27 -15.08 29.99
CA LEU A 257 7.39 -14.45 28.99
C LEU A 257 5.98 -15.05 29.07
N LYS A 258 5.87 -16.38 29.03
CA LYS A 258 4.57 -17.07 29.13
C LYS A 258 3.88 -16.82 30.48
N ALA A 259 4.66 -16.69 31.55
CA ALA A 259 4.12 -16.34 32.86
C ALA A 259 3.60 -14.88 32.93
N ALA A 260 4.20 -13.96 32.18
CA ALA A 260 3.75 -12.57 32.05
C ALA A 260 2.52 -12.45 31.12
N LEU A 261 2.50 -13.21 30.04
CA LEU A 261 1.48 -13.17 28.98
C LEU A 261 0.37 -14.22 29.16
N LYS A 262 -0.14 -14.44 30.38
CA LYS A 262 -1.11 -15.52 30.66
C LYS A 262 -2.39 -15.50 29.81
N LYS A 263 -2.81 -14.32 29.35
CA LYS A 263 -4.02 -14.11 28.54
C LYS A 263 -3.78 -14.26 27.04
N TYR A 264 -2.52 -14.29 26.62
CA TYR A 264 -2.11 -14.22 25.22
C TYR A 264 -1.44 -15.53 24.79
N GLU A 265 -1.48 -15.78 23.49
CA GLU A 265 -0.71 -16.87 22.90
C GLU A 265 0.75 -16.46 22.70
N VAL A 266 1.62 -17.45 22.85
CA VAL A 266 3.06 -17.33 22.69
C VAL A 266 3.52 -18.47 21.79
N SER A 267 3.98 -18.14 20.60
CA SER A 267 4.65 -19.09 19.71
C SER A 267 6.11 -18.71 19.52
N ILE A 268 6.89 -19.67 19.02
CA ILE A 268 8.23 -19.39 18.50
C ILE A 268 8.38 -20.05 17.15
N THR A 269 9.21 -19.44 16.32
CA THR A 269 9.62 -19.99 15.04
C THR A 269 10.83 -20.91 15.23
N LEU A 270 10.83 -22.06 14.55
CA LEU A 270 11.91 -23.03 14.59
C LEU A 270 12.51 -23.23 13.20
N PRO A 271 13.84 -23.27 13.05
CA PRO A 271 14.46 -23.70 11.80
C PRO A 271 14.25 -25.21 11.58
N ALA A 272 14.25 -25.65 10.32
CA ALA A 272 14.14 -27.07 9.99
C ALA A 272 15.49 -27.79 9.87
N SER A 273 16.59 -27.05 9.69
CA SER A 273 17.93 -27.63 9.56
C SER A 273 18.50 -28.05 10.91
N TYR A 274 19.24 -29.17 10.93
CA TYR A 274 19.98 -29.58 12.13
C TYR A 274 20.98 -28.50 12.58
N TRP A 275 21.63 -27.84 11.63
CA TRP A 275 22.65 -26.82 11.85
C TRP A 275 22.19 -25.69 12.79
N TYR A 276 20.98 -25.17 12.60
CA TYR A 276 20.45 -24.13 13.47
C TYR A 276 19.56 -24.68 14.61
N LEU A 277 18.81 -25.75 14.37
CA LEU A 277 17.89 -26.28 15.38
C LEU A 277 18.62 -26.87 16.60
N GLN A 278 19.88 -27.29 16.46
CA GLN A 278 20.68 -27.83 17.55
C GLN A 278 20.87 -26.86 18.73
N HIS A 279 20.64 -25.57 18.50
CA HIS A 279 20.76 -24.51 19.49
C HIS A 279 19.48 -24.25 20.31
N PHE A 280 18.42 -25.03 20.05
CA PHE A 280 17.15 -24.92 20.76
C PHE A 280 16.98 -26.08 21.74
N ASP A 281 16.85 -25.79 23.04
CA ASP A 281 16.42 -26.78 24.04
C ASP A 281 14.91 -27.05 23.90
N LEU A 282 14.54 -27.83 22.88
CA LEU A 282 13.14 -28.12 22.53
C LEU A 282 12.34 -28.67 23.71
N LYS A 283 12.99 -29.48 24.55
CA LYS A 283 12.34 -30.09 25.73
C LYS A 283 12.04 -29.04 26.79
N ALA A 284 12.94 -28.09 27.03
CA ALA A 284 12.72 -27.01 27.98
C ALA A 284 11.83 -25.88 27.42
N LEU A 285 11.79 -25.69 26.10
CA LEU A 285 10.94 -24.69 25.43
C LEU A 285 9.48 -25.14 25.32
N SER A 286 9.23 -26.41 25.00
CA SER A 286 7.87 -26.92 24.71
C SER A 286 6.81 -26.62 25.78
N PRO A 287 7.09 -26.65 27.09
CA PRO A 287 6.11 -26.28 28.12
C PRO A 287 5.74 -24.79 28.15
N HIS A 288 6.49 -23.92 27.48
CA HIS A 288 6.40 -22.47 27.59
C HIS A 288 5.90 -21.78 26.33
N VAL A 289 5.46 -22.56 25.33
CA VAL A 289 4.84 -22.07 24.10
C VAL A 289 3.50 -22.78 23.88
N ASP A 290 2.57 -22.12 23.21
CA ASP A 290 1.31 -22.72 22.78
C ASP A 290 1.50 -23.58 21.53
N PHE A 291 2.38 -23.15 20.62
CA PHE A 291 2.78 -23.89 19.43
C PHE A 291 4.13 -23.40 18.87
N PHE A 292 4.71 -24.19 17.97
CA PHE A 292 5.92 -23.94 17.22
C PHE A 292 5.58 -23.77 15.74
N ASN A 293 6.13 -22.71 15.13
CA ASN A 293 6.09 -22.46 13.70
C ASN A 293 7.38 -22.99 13.07
N MET A 294 7.36 -24.20 12.48
CA MET A 294 8.59 -24.79 11.92
C MET A 294 8.80 -24.37 10.45
N MET A 295 9.86 -23.61 10.18
CA MET A 295 10.22 -23.10 8.84
C MET A 295 10.76 -24.22 7.96
N THR A 296 9.86 -25.08 7.47
CA THR A 296 10.16 -26.19 6.57
C THR A 296 10.26 -25.77 5.11
N TYR A 297 10.99 -24.67 4.89
CA TYR A 297 11.35 -24.07 3.61
C TYR A 297 12.78 -23.54 3.71
N ASP A 298 13.34 -23.06 2.61
CA ASP A 298 14.73 -22.56 2.53
C ASP A 298 15.81 -23.61 2.85
N PHE A 299 15.55 -24.88 2.53
CA PHE A 299 16.58 -25.93 2.56
C PHE A 299 17.70 -25.67 1.56
N HIS A 300 17.37 -25.10 0.41
CA HIS A 300 18.28 -24.89 -0.72
C HIS A 300 18.14 -23.50 -1.31
N GLY A 301 19.27 -22.89 -1.66
CA GLY A 301 19.32 -21.54 -2.20
C GLY A 301 20.68 -21.21 -2.78
N VAL A 302 20.85 -19.98 -3.27
CA VAL A 302 22.10 -19.56 -3.95
C VAL A 302 23.34 -19.68 -3.06
N TRP A 303 23.15 -19.64 -1.74
CA TRP A 303 24.17 -19.80 -0.71
C TRP A 303 24.78 -21.22 -0.62
N ASP A 304 24.22 -22.22 -1.30
CA ASP A 304 24.78 -23.58 -1.29
C ASP A 304 26.11 -23.69 -2.07
N LYS A 305 26.33 -22.80 -3.05
CA LYS A 305 27.51 -22.82 -3.96
C LYS A 305 28.87 -22.83 -3.24
N PRO A 306 29.15 -21.99 -2.24
CA PRO A 306 30.41 -22.03 -1.50
C PRO A 306 30.52 -23.20 -0.51
N ASN A 307 29.43 -23.93 -0.21
CA ASN A 307 29.43 -25.00 0.78
C ASN A 307 29.89 -26.32 0.15
N GLU A 308 30.97 -26.93 0.66
CA GLU A 308 31.55 -28.16 0.10
C GLU A 308 30.71 -29.42 0.34
N PHE A 309 29.82 -29.42 1.33
CA PHE A 309 28.99 -30.56 1.71
C PHE A 309 27.65 -30.58 0.97
N VAL A 310 27.10 -29.41 0.66
CA VAL A 310 25.83 -29.27 -0.06
C VAL A 310 26.08 -29.02 -1.54
N GLY A 311 27.00 -28.12 -1.88
CA GLY A 311 27.41 -27.83 -3.25
C GLY A 311 26.36 -27.10 -4.12
N PRO A 312 26.75 -26.64 -5.32
CA PRO A 312 25.87 -25.87 -6.20
C PRO A 312 24.91 -26.75 -7.00
N TYR A 313 24.11 -27.59 -6.36
CA TYR A 313 23.17 -28.47 -7.05
C TYR A 313 21.76 -27.87 -7.10
N LEU A 314 21.08 -28.03 -8.23
CA LEU A 314 19.66 -27.75 -8.39
C LEU A 314 18.88 -28.63 -7.41
N ASN A 315 18.29 -28.01 -6.39
CA ASN A 315 17.40 -28.69 -5.48
C ASN A 315 16.32 -27.72 -4.99
N SER A 316 15.26 -28.27 -4.43
CA SER A 316 14.09 -27.47 -4.03
C SER A 316 14.18 -27.01 -2.59
N HIS A 317 13.86 -25.75 -2.37
CA HIS A 317 13.84 -25.17 -1.03
C HIS A 317 12.68 -25.68 -0.15
N THR A 318 11.69 -26.38 -0.69
CA THR A 318 10.54 -26.94 0.06
C THR A 318 10.40 -28.46 -0.13
N ASN A 319 11.52 -29.16 -0.28
CA ASN A 319 11.58 -30.61 -0.55
C ASN A 319 11.01 -31.45 0.61
N LEU A 320 9.88 -32.14 0.38
CA LEU A 320 9.20 -32.95 1.37
C LEU A 320 10.07 -34.08 1.97
N THR A 321 11.06 -34.59 1.23
CA THR A 321 11.98 -35.60 1.77
C THR A 321 12.88 -35.04 2.88
N GLU A 322 13.27 -33.78 2.78
CA GLU A 322 14.09 -33.07 3.76
C GLU A 322 13.24 -32.52 4.91
N ILE A 323 12.01 -32.07 4.60
CA ILE A 323 10.98 -31.76 5.61
C ILE A 323 10.78 -32.94 6.57
N LYS A 324 10.75 -34.17 6.06
CA LYS A 324 10.67 -35.39 6.89
C LYS A 324 11.85 -35.50 7.85
N GLY A 325 13.06 -35.24 7.36
CA GLY A 325 14.28 -35.24 8.17
C GLY A 325 14.29 -34.16 9.24
N GLY A 326 13.83 -32.95 8.92
CA GLY A 326 13.68 -31.85 9.88
C GLY A 326 12.69 -32.20 10.99
N LEU A 327 11.49 -32.70 10.64
CA LEU A 327 10.49 -33.12 11.65
C LEU A 327 10.98 -34.27 12.54
N ASP A 328 11.79 -35.18 12.01
CA ASP A 328 12.40 -36.25 12.81
C ASP A 328 13.27 -35.71 13.94
N LEU A 329 13.86 -34.51 13.82
CA LEU A 329 14.58 -33.84 14.90
C LEU A 329 13.64 -33.49 16.06
N LEU A 330 12.40 -33.08 15.79
CA LEU A 330 11.41 -32.79 16.84
C LEU A 330 10.99 -34.07 17.58
N TRP A 331 10.76 -35.17 16.84
CA TRP A 331 10.33 -36.45 17.43
C TRP A 331 11.40 -37.10 18.29
N ARG A 332 12.68 -36.95 17.91
CA ARG A 332 13.82 -37.36 18.75
C ARG A 332 13.89 -36.63 20.09
N ASN A 333 13.26 -35.45 20.20
CA ASN A 333 13.23 -34.65 21.42
C ASN A 333 11.87 -34.70 22.14
N GLY A 334 10.95 -35.56 21.69
CA GLY A 334 9.66 -35.74 22.33
C GLY A 334 8.75 -34.51 22.27
N VAL A 335 8.91 -33.67 21.24
CA VAL A 335 8.01 -32.53 21.00
C VAL A 335 6.61 -33.07 20.68
N ASP A 336 5.59 -32.49 21.31
CA ASP A 336 4.20 -32.85 21.02
C ASP A 336 3.80 -32.35 19.63
N LYS A 337 3.45 -33.30 18.75
CA LYS A 337 2.97 -33.05 17.38
C LYS A 337 1.81 -32.05 17.30
N ASP A 338 0.95 -32.01 18.32
CA ASP A 338 -0.20 -31.10 18.39
C ASP A 338 0.21 -29.62 18.53
N LYS A 339 1.46 -29.37 18.94
CA LYS A 339 2.08 -28.04 19.02
C LYS A 339 2.84 -27.65 17.76
N VAL A 340 3.03 -28.53 16.79
CA VAL A 340 3.84 -28.24 15.61
C VAL A 340 2.94 -27.77 14.46
N THR A 341 3.28 -26.65 13.83
CA THR A 341 2.74 -26.24 12.53
C THR A 341 3.80 -26.45 11.45
N LEU A 342 3.40 -27.10 10.35
CA LEU A 342 4.28 -27.32 9.19
C LEU A 342 4.36 -26.08 8.33
N GLY A 343 5.56 -25.56 8.07
CA GLY A 343 5.77 -24.41 7.20
C GLY A 343 5.64 -24.72 5.71
N LEU A 344 4.97 -23.82 5.01
CA LEU A 344 4.71 -23.81 3.57
C LEU A 344 5.16 -22.46 3.01
N ALA A 345 5.57 -22.45 1.74
CA ALA A 345 6.07 -21.25 1.08
C ALA A 345 5.10 -20.77 -0.01
N PHE A 346 4.78 -19.48 -0.02
CA PHE A 346 4.10 -18.81 -1.13
C PHE A 346 5.09 -18.04 -2.02
N TYR A 347 6.30 -18.56 -2.13
CA TYR A 347 7.35 -18.12 -3.03
C TYR A 347 8.13 -19.35 -3.51
N GLY A 348 8.90 -19.16 -4.55
CA GLY A 348 9.83 -20.16 -5.07
C GLY A 348 11.27 -19.68 -5.04
N ARG A 349 12.19 -20.63 -5.12
CA ARG A 349 13.62 -20.37 -5.34
C ARG A 349 14.07 -20.87 -6.71
N GLY A 350 14.81 -20.00 -7.41
CA GLY A 350 15.24 -20.17 -8.79
C GLY A 350 16.74 -20.10 -8.98
N PHE A 351 17.24 -20.93 -9.89
CA PHE A 351 18.64 -21.09 -10.25
C PHE A 351 18.82 -21.02 -11.77
N ILE A 352 20.01 -20.59 -12.20
CA ILE A 352 20.48 -20.71 -13.58
C ILE A 352 21.39 -21.92 -13.64
N ALA A 353 20.91 -23.00 -14.27
CA ALA A 353 21.65 -24.24 -14.44
C ALA A 353 22.95 -24.02 -15.23
N SER A 354 24.03 -24.70 -14.85
CA SER A 354 25.33 -24.63 -15.56
C SER A 354 25.26 -25.16 -16.99
N SER A 355 24.29 -26.02 -17.28
CA SER A 355 24.08 -26.54 -18.62
C SER A 355 22.60 -26.72 -18.91
N SER A 356 22.13 -26.19 -20.04
CA SER A 356 20.78 -26.46 -20.56
C SER A 356 20.53 -27.94 -20.88
N SER A 357 21.58 -28.76 -20.94
CA SER A 357 21.47 -30.22 -21.12
C SER A 357 21.13 -30.97 -19.82
N CYS A 358 21.27 -30.34 -18.65
CA CYS A 358 21.02 -30.94 -17.34
C CYS A 358 20.12 -30.02 -16.50
N MET A 359 18.82 -30.28 -16.55
CA MET A 359 17.78 -29.49 -15.85
C MET A 359 17.03 -30.29 -14.76
N SER A 360 17.59 -31.44 -14.35
CA SER A 360 17.02 -32.29 -13.30
C SER A 360 17.58 -31.90 -11.93
N PRO A 361 16.87 -32.21 -10.83
CA PRO A 361 17.46 -32.12 -9.49
C PRO A 361 18.81 -32.85 -9.43
N GLY A 362 19.80 -32.26 -8.76
CA GLY A 362 21.17 -32.76 -8.70
C GLY A 362 22.11 -32.29 -9.82
N CYS A 363 21.61 -31.65 -10.88
CA CYS A 363 22.47 -30.93 -11.84
C CYS A 363 23.09 -29.70 -11.18
N THR A 364 24.20 -29.16 -11.69
CA THR A 364 24.83 -27.97 -11.09
C THR A 364 24.21 -26.65 -11.58
N TYR A 365 24.33 -25.60 -10.77
CA TYR A 365 23.93 -24.23 -11.12
C TYR A 365 25.08 -23.23 -11.03
N GLU A 366 24.97 -22.12 -11.76
CA GLU A 366 25.95 -21.03 -11.72
C GLU A 366 25.54 -19.86 -10.83
N SER A 367 24.25 -19.51 -10.82
CA SER A 367 23.71 -18.40 -10.06
C SER A 367 22.23 -18.61 -9.72
N GLY A 368 21.64 -17.69 -8.98
CA GLY A 368 20.18 -17.56 -8.90
C GLY A 368 19.60 -17.02 -10.20
N THR A 369 18.31 -17.26 -10.43
CA THR A 369 17.56 -16.57 -11.51
C THR A 369 17.55 -15.07 -11.27
N TYR A 370 17.40 -14.28 -12.33
CA TYR A 370 17.27 -12.83 -12.19
C TYR A 370 16.12 -12.45 -11.25
N ALA A 371 16.32 -11.36 -10.51
CA ALA A 371 15.32 -10.78 -9.63
C ALA A 371 14.06 -10.43 -10.43
N GLN A 372 12.90 -10.82 -9.90
CA GLN A 372 11.61 -10.42 -10.46
C GLN A 372 11.23 -9.02 -9.98
N ALA A 373 10.29 -8.36 -10.66
CA ALA A 373 10.02 -6.93 -10.48
C ALA A 373 9.49 -6.54 -9.09
N CYS A 374 8.80 -7.46 -8.40
CA CYS A 374 8.13 -7.22 -7.13
C CYS A 374 8.89 -7.81 -5.94
N SER A 375 9.43 -9.03 -6.06
CA SER A 375 10.34 -9.60 -5.05
C SER A 375 11.66 -8.85 -5.00
N ALA A 376 12.14 -8.37 -6.15
CA ALA A 376 13.38 -7.61 -6.30
C ALA A 376 14.63 -8.32 -5.71
N GLU A 377 14.60 -9.66 -5.63
CA GLU A 377 15.67 -10.47 -5.06
C GLU A 377 16.10 -11.59 -6.02
N VAL A 378 17.41 -11.75 -6.20
CA VAL A 378 17.99 -12.77 -7.08
C VAL A 378 17.68 -14.16 -6.54
N GLY A 379 17.17 -15.03 -7.41
CA GLY A 379 16.84 -16.40 -7.06
C GLY A 379 15.56 -16.56 -6.23
N VAL A 380 14.77 -15.51 -6.06
CA VAL A 380 13.46 -15.55 -5.38
C VAL A 380 12.38 -15.05 -6.35
N ALA A 381 11.22 -15.69 -6.30
CA ALA A 381 10.02 -15.19 -6.98
C ALA A 381 8.79 -15.44 -6.10
N LEU A 382 7.95 -14.42 -5.91
CA LEU A 382 6.68 -14.58 -5.20
C LEU A 382 5.74 -15.47 -6.03
N ASN A 383 4.82 -16.20 -5.40
CA ASN A 383 3.84 -17.00 -6.13
C ASN A 383 3.00 -16.15 -7.11
N SER A 384 2.73 -14.88 -6.78
CA SER A 384 2.13 -13.92 -7.70
C SER A 384 2.97 -13.65 -8.95
N GLU A 385 4.30 -13.63 -8.83
CA GLU A 385 5.23 -13.43 -9.95
C GLU A 385 5.42 -14.72 -10.75
N ILE A 386 5.41 -15.88 -10.07
CA ILE A 386 5.53 -17.19 -10.72
C ILE A 386 4.34 -17.43 -11.65
N ASP A 387 3.11 -17.08 -11.24
CA ASP A 387 1.93 -17.15 -12.10
C ASP A 387 2.09 -16.33 -13.39
N GLN A 388 2.60 -15.10 -13.25
CA GLN A 388 2.88 -14.22 -14.38
C GLN A 388 3.98 -14.80 -15.28
N LEU A 389 5.09 -15.24 -14.69
CA LEU A 389 6.23 -15.83 -15.39
C LEU A 389 5.83 -17.07 -16.18
N VAL A 390 5.07 -17.99 -15.58
CA VAL A 390 4.56 -19.20 -16.23
C VAL A 390 3.70 -18.82 -17.44
N SER A 391 2.83 -17.82 -17.28
CA SER A 391 1.95 -17.33 -18.35
C SER A 391 2.73 -16.67 -19.49
N GLU A 392 3.65 -15.75 -19.18
CA GLU A 392 4.42 -14.97 -20.16
C GLU A 392 5.39 -15.85 -20.96
N GLN A 393 6.02 -16.81 -20.30
CA GLN A 393 6.98 -17.72 -20.94
C GLN A 393 6.29 -18.88 -21.68
N GLY A 394 4.96 -19.05 -21.53
CA GLY A 394 4.26 -20.25 -21.96
C GLY A 394 4.85 -21.52 -21.34
N ALA A 395 5.45 -21.40 -20.16
CA ALA A 395 6.18 -22.49 -19.51
C ALA A 395 5.20 -23.45 -18.85
N LYS A 396 5.57 -24.73 -18.75
CA LYS A 396 4.77 -25.74 -18.08
C LYS A 396 5.49 -26.26 -16.84
N ALA A 397 4.87 -26.11 -15.68
CA ALA A 397 5.36 -26.68 -14.45
C ALA A 397 5.19 -28.22 -14.45
N THR A 398 6.20 -28.93 -13.95
CA THR A 398 6.22 -30.38 -13.80
C THR A 398 6.25 -30.75 -12.31
N LEU A 399 5.52 -31.79 -11.92
CA LEU A 399 5.48 -32.23 -10.54
C LEU A 399 6.63 -33.20 -10.25
N ASN A 400 7.46 -32.88 -9.26
CA ASN A 400 8.27 -33.87 -8.58
C ASN A 400 7.46 -34.43 -7.40
N LYS A 401 6.99 -35.67 -7.52
CA LYS A 401 6.09 -36.30 -6.53
C LYS A 401 6.77 -36.58 -5.20
N ASP A 402 8.02 -37.00 -5.21
CA ASP A 402 8.75 -37.40 -4.00
C ASP A 402 9.11 -36.18 -3.15
N ALA A 403 9.58 -35.11 -3.81
CA ALA A 403 9.83 -33.83 -3.18
C ALA A 403 8.54 -33.02 -2.92
N ALA A 404 7.42 -33.40 -3.55
CA ALA A 404 6.14 -32.68 -3.52
C ALA A 404 6.31 -31.18 -3.85
N VAL A 405 6.89 -30.89 -5.03
CA VAL A 405 7.12 -29.52 -5.53
C VAL A 405 6.86 -29.43 -7.03
N LYS A 406 6.55 -28.22 -7.50
CA LYS A 406 6.52 -27.89 -8.92
C LYS A 406 7.90 -27.42 -9.37
N ILE A 407 8.32 -27.89 -10.53
CA ILE A 407 9.55 -27.47 -11.20
C ILE A 407 9.14 -26.79 -12.51
N VAL A 408 9.53 -25.53 -12.70
CA VAL A 408 9.36 -24.79 -13.95
C VAL A 408 10.72 -24.43 -14.53
N THR A 409 10.86 -24.59 -15.84
CA THR A 409 12.07 -24.25 -16.58
C THR A 409 11.74 -23.39 -17.79
N TRP A 410 12.55 -22.38 -18.08
CA TRP A 410 12.37 -21.48 -19.23
C TRP A 410 13.71 -20.89 -19.69
N GLY A 411 13.73 -20.24 -20.84
CA GLY A 411 14.93 -19.53 -21.35
C GLY A 411 16.16 -20.42 -21.55
N GLY A 412 15.98 -21.75 -21.64
CA GLY A 412 17.06 -22.72 -21.85
C GLY A 412 17.73 -23.26 -20.58
N ASN A 413 17.99 -22.42 -19.57
CA ASN A 413 18.71 -22.82 -18.35
C ASN A 413 18.16 -22.25 -17.05
N ASN A 414 17.05 -21.50 -17.07
CA ASN A 414 16.39 -21.12 -15.81
C ASN A 414 15.61 -22.31 -15.26
N TRP A 415 15.72 -22.52 -13.96
CA TRP A 415 15.09 -23.60 -13.21
C TRP A 415 14.57 -23.05 -11.89
N LEU A 416 13.28 -23.21 -11.60
CA LEU A 416 12.67 -22.70 -10.37
C LEU A 416 11.74 -23.75 -9.77
N THR A 417 11.74 -23.82 -8.45
CA THR A 417 10.78 -24.65 -7.71
C THR A 417 9.87 -23.83 -6.83
N PHE A 418 8.60 -24.24 -6.78
CA PHE A 418 7.57 -23.56 -6.01
C PHE A 418 6.44 -24.51 -5.62
N ASP A 419 5.49 -24.00 -4.83
CA ASP A 419 4.32 -24.73 -4.39
C ASP A 419 3.02 -24.18 -5.03
N ASP A 420 2.18 -25.10 -5.51
CA ASP A 420 0.83 -24.82 -6.01
C ASP A 420 -0.22 -25.65 -5.26
N GLU A 421 -1.49 -25.59 -5.66
CA GLU A 421 -2.56 -26.33 -4.98
C GLU A 421 -2.28 -27.85 -4.89
N GLU A 422 -1.67 -28.45 -5.91
CA GLU A 422 -1.36 -29.89 -5.90
C GLU A 422 -0.29 -30.22 -4.86
N THR A 423 0.78 -29.43 -4.77
CA THR A 423 1.88 -29.69 -3.83
C THR A 423 1.54 -29.28 -2.40
N LEU A 424 0.79 -28.19 -2.22
CA LEU A 424 0.22 -27.79 -0.92
C LEU A 424 -0.68 -28.90 -0.38
N ARG A 425 -1.47 -29.56 -1.23
CA ARG A 425 -2.28 -30.72 -0.83
C ARG A 425 -1.41 -31.87 -0.33
N LEU A 426 -0.36 -32.24 -1.07
CA LEU A 426 0.54 -33.34 -0.68
C LEU A 426 1.20 -33.07 0.69
N LYS A 427 1.63 -31.83 0.92
CA LYS A 427 2.24 -31.40 2.19
C LYS A 427 1.22 -31.35 3.33
N ALA A 428 0.00 -30.85 3.08
CA ALA A 428 -1.08 -30.85 4.06
C ALA A 428 -1.55 -32.26 4.42
N ASP A 429 -1.66 -33.16 3.44
CA ASP A 429 -1.97 -34.58 3.67
C ASP A 429 -0.87 -35.26 4.51
N TYR A 430 0.40 -34.93 4.25
CA TYR A 430 1.50 -35.41 5.07
C TYR A 430 1.43 -34.88 6.51
N ALA A 431 1.17 -33.59 6.71
CA ALA A 431 0.97 -33.00 8.03
C ALA A 431 -0.18 -33.67 8.81
N ARG A 432 -1.32 -33.94 8.15
CA ARG A 432 -2.44 -34.69 8.74
C ARG A 432 -2.03 -36.11 9.12
N SER A 433 -1.24 -36.78 8.28
CA SER A 433 -0.78 -38.16 8.56
C SER A 433 0.07 -38.26 9.82
N LEU A 434 0.65 -37.16 10.27
CA LEU A 434 1.45 -37.04 11.49
C LEU A 434 0.68 -36.44 12.68
N CYS A 435 -0.62 -36.18 12.53
CA CYS A 435 -1.44 -35.47 13.52
C CYS A 435 -0.91 -34.07 13.88
N LEU A 436 -0.26 -33.36 12.96
CA LEU A 436 0.29 -32.04 13.29
C LEU A 436 -0.82 -31.08 13.70
N GLY A 437 -0.51 -30.18 14.63
CA GLY A 437 -1.43 -29.16 15.09
C GLY A 437 -1.89 -28.20 14.00
N GLY A 438 -1.10 -28.06 12.93
CA GLY A 438 -1.45 -27.15 11.86
C GLY A 438 -0.46 -27.08 10.70
N VAL A 439 -0.72 -26.09 9.86
CA VAL A 439 0.21 -25.60 8.83
C VAL A 439 0.40 -24.09 9.00
N MET A 440 1.50 -23.59 8.46
CA MET A 440 1.92 -22.21 8.51
C MET A 440 2.39 -21.78 7.12
N VAL A 441 2.13 -20.55 6.70
CA VAL A 441 2.56 -20.02 5.39
C VAL A 441 3.46 -18.79 5.56
N TRP A 442 4.60 -18.81 4.89
CA TRP A 442 5.42 -17.65 4.58
C TRP A 442 5.37 -17.30 3.08
N ALA A 443 4.84 -16.17 2.65
CA ALA A 443 3.97 -15.26 3.41
C ALA A 443 2.64 -15.04 2.67
N ILE A 444 1.56 -14.72 3.42
CA ILE A 444 0.23 -14.43 2.85
C ILE A 444 0.35 -13.33 1.79
N SER A 445 1.20 -12.33 2.06
CA SER A 445 1.49 -11.21 1.20
C SER A 445 2.18 -11.58 -0.13
N HIS A 446 2.64 -12.81 -0.33
CA HIS A 446 3.25 -13.29 -1.59
C HIS A 446 2.21 -13.88 -2.56
N ASP A 447 0.96 -13.94 -2.13
CA ASP A 447 -0.18 -14.40 -2.93
C ASP A 447 -0.55 -13.37 -4.01
N THR A 448 -1.37 -13.83 -4.96
CA THR A 448 -2.00 -12.97 -5.97
C THR A 448 -3.00 -12.01 -5.32
N ARG A 449 -3.34 -10.91 -6.01
CA ARG A 449 -4.33 -9.93 -5.53
C ARG A 449 -5.67 -10.54 -5.09
N ALA A 450 -6.07 -11.64 -5.75
CA ALA A 450 -7.31 -12.37 -5.49
C ALA A 450 -7.18 -13.48 -4.44
N GLY A 451 -6.03 -13.64 -3.77
CA GLY A 451 -5.82 -14.65 -2.75
C GLY A 451 -5.84 -16.10 -3.27
N LYS A 452 -5.45 -16.33 -4.54
CA LYS A 452 -5.48 -17.66 -5.19
C LYS A 452 -4.87 -18.77 -4.34
N TYR A 453 -3.70 -18.56 -3.76
CA TYR A 453 -2.97 -19.58 -3.00
C TYR A 453 -3.56 -19.76 -1.59
N SER A 454 -4.04 -18.69 -0.97
CA SER A 454 -4.81 -18.73 0.28
C SER A 454 -6.12 -19.52 0.10
N MET A 455 -6.81 -19.32 -1.02
CA MET A 455 -8.02 -20.08 -1.36
C MET A 455 -7.71 -21.54 -1.72
N ALA A 456 -6.58 -21.83 -2.35
CA ALA A 456 -6.10 -23.20 -2.52
C ALA A 456 -5.81 -23.85 -1.16
N LEU A 457 -5.13 -23.13 -0.27
CA LEU A 457 -4.84 -23.57 1.09
C LEU A 457 -6.13 -23.87 1.86
N SER A 458 -7.16 -23.03 1.77
CA SER A 458 -8.42 -23.26 2.49
C SER A 458 -9.13 -24.55 2.07
N ARG A 459 -8.97 -24.96 0.79
CA ARG A 459 -9.50 -26.23 0.28
C ARG A 459 -8.72 -27.44 0.77
N VAL A 460 -7.39 -27.33 0.88
CA VAL A 460 -6.51 -28.47 1.18
C VAL A 460 -6.12 -28.57 2.66
N ALA A 461 -6.25 -27.50 3.41
CA ALA A 461 -5.91 -27.35 4.83
C ALA A 461 -6.98 -26.50 5.56
N PRO A 462 -8.26 -26.91 5.58
CA PRO A 462 -9.30 -26.13 6.24
C PRO A 462 -9.04 -26.04 7.76
N ARG A 463 -9.29 -24.86 8.35
CA ARG A 463 -9.21 -24.65 9.80
C ARG A 463 -10.42 -25.23 10.54
N LEU A 464 -10.26 -25.52 11.84
CA LEU A 464 -11.26 -26.18 12.70
C LEU A 464 -12.60 -25.41 12.77
N PHE A 465 -12.52 -24.11 12.99
CA PHE A 465 -13.67 -23.21 13.10
C PHE A 465 -13.87 -22.45 11.80
N THR A 466 -15.03 -22.58 11.19
CA THR A 466 -15.44 -21.77 10.04
C THR A 466 -16.27 -20.60 10.57
N SER A 467 -15.83 -19.36 10.36
CA SER A 467 -16.81 -18.29 10.14
C SER A 467 -17.68 -18.76 8.98
N GLU A 468 -18.99 -18.58 9.03
CA GLU A 468 -19.82 -18.83 7.86
C GLU A 468 -19.15 -18.13 6.68
N MET A 469 -18.76 -18.88 5.65
CA MET A 469 -18.41 -18.27 4.38
C MET A 469 -19.72 -17.67 3.92
N ALA A 470 -19.93 -16.37 4.19
CA ALA A 470 -21.08 -15.65 3.69
C ALA A 470 -21.12 -15.88 2.19
N THR A 471 -22.17 -16.57 1.75
CA THR A 471 -22.55 -16.76 0.35
C THR A 471 -23.17 -15.50 -0.24
N GLU A 472 -23.04 -14.37 0.44
CA GLU A 472 -23.53 -13.08 0.01
C GLU A 472 -22.32 -12.19 -0.27
N GLU A 473 -22.34 -11.59 -1.45
CA GLU A 473 -21.48 -10.47 -1.79
C GLU A 473 -21.63 -9.42 -0.68
N ASP A 474 -20.58 -9.29 0.13
CA ASP A 474 -20.44 -8.25 1.15
C ASP A 474 -20.46 -6.90 0.44
N ASP A 475 -21.59 -6.21 0.53
CA ASP A 475 -21.86 -4.93 -0.14
C ASP A 475 -21.32 -3.74 0.66
N GLY A 476 -20.59 -3.98 1.77
CA GLY A 476 -19.73 -3.06 2.52
C GLY A 476 -20.41 -2.01 3.42
N TYR A 477 -21.73 -2.10 3.67
CA TYR A 477 -22.44 -1.15 4.53
C TYR A 477 -22.38 -1.49 6.04
N VAL A 478 -22.33 -0.45 6.88
CA VAL A 478 -22.53 -0.45 8.34
C VAL A 478 -23.65 0.53 8.71
N THR A 479 -24.70 0.02 9.35
CA THR A 479 -25.78 0.86 9.87
C THR A 479 -25.36 1.49 11.20
N ASP A 480 -25.09 2.79 11.19
CA ASP A 480 -24.97 3.58 12.41
C ASP A 480 -26.36 3.91 12.93
N VAL A 481 -26.53 3.83 14.25
CA VAL A 481 -27.78 4.18 14.91
C VAL A 481 -27.47 5.31 15.90
N GLU A 482 -27.87 6.53 15.57
CA GLU A 482 -27.76 7.67 16.47
C GLU A 482 -28.97 7.72 17.40
N GLU A 483 -28.74 7.65 18.71
CA GLU A 483 -29.78 7.79 19.73
C GLU A 483 -29.97 9.27 20.10
N HIS A 484 -31.14 9.81 19.78
CA HIS A 484 -31.49 11.20 20.08
C HIS A 484 -32.09 11.34 21.47
N LYS A 485 -31.28 11.84 22.40
CA LYS A 485 -31.68 12.05 23.80
C LYS A 485 -32.80 13.07 23.91
N GLN A 486 -33.76 12.84 24.80
CA GLN A 486 -34.89 13.74 25.04
C GLN A 486 -34.70 14.53 26.33
N CYS A 487 -35.22 15.76 26.39
CA CYS A 487 -35.33 16.51 27.64
C CYS A 487 -36.09 15.69 28.67
N ARG A 488 -35.71 15.80 29.95
CA ARG A 488 -36.40 15.09 31.03
C ARG A 488 -36.36 15.83 32.34
N TRP A 489 -37.33 15.54 33.19
CA TRP A 489 -37.28 15.85 34.61
C TRP A 489 -36.30 14.91 35.30
N THR A 490 -35.44 15.45 36.17
CA THR A 490 -34.58 14.64 37.06
C THR A 490 -35.42 13.91 38.10
N ASN A 491 -34.82 13.00 38.88
CA ASN A 491 -35.45 12.56 40.13
C ASN A 491 -35.47 13.72 41.15
N CYS A 492 -36.21 13.54 42.26
CA CYS A 492 -36.32 14.56 43.31
C CYS A 492 -34.94 14.94 43.88
N ASP A 493 -34.64 16.24 43.89
CA ASP A 493 -33.37 16.87 44.32
C ASP A 493 -32.11 16.44 43.55
N GLU A 494 -32.25 15.60 42.53
CA GLU A 494 -31.14 15.23 41.66
C GLU A 494 -30.69 16.45 40.81
N ASN A 495 -29.39 16.56 40.55
CA ASN A 495 -28.85 17.60 39.67
C ASN A 495 -28.91 17.15 38.20
N CYS A 496 -28.90 18.11 37.26
CA CYS A 496 -28.72 17.74 35.86
C CYS A 496 -27.41 16.97 35.66
N PRO A 497 -27.39 15.97 34.76
CA PRO A 497 -26.13 15.35 34.34
C PRO A 497 -25.12 16.40 33.86
N SER A 498 -23.82 16.12 33.99
CA SER A 498 -22.73 17.09 33.74
C SER A 498 -22.81 17.78 32.37
N ASP A 499 -23.28 17.06 31.36
CA ASP A 499 -23.31 17.50 29.96
C ASP A 499 -24.71 18.00 29.54
N TRP A 500 -25.63 18.14 30.51
CA TRP A 500 -27.00 18.57 30.28
C TRP A 500 -27.21 19.97 30.84
N THR A 501 -27.97 20.78 30.11
CA THR A 501 -28.32 22.13 30.56
C THR A 501 -29.59 22.07 31.39
N ARG A 502 -29.56 22.69 32.57
CA ARG A 502 -30.76 23.01 33.33
C ARG A 502 -31.57 24.08 32.61
N MET A 503 -32.84 23.81 32.35
CA MET A 503 -33.69 24.68 31.55
C MET A 503 -34.16 25.90 32.34
N MET A 504 -34.05 27.06 31.70
CA MET A 504 -34.59 28.32 32.22
C MET A 504 -36.09 28.38 31.98
N ARG A 505 -36.83 28.93 32.94
CA ARG A 505 -38.25 29.24 32.78
C ARG A 505 -38.39 30.43 31.84
N SER A 506 -39.32 30.31 30.92
CA SER A 506 -39.69 31.33 29.95
C SER A 506 -41.22 31.50 29.91
N GLY A 507 -41.70 32.56 29.28
CA GLY A 507 -43.14 32.85 29.20
C GLY A 507 -43.69 33.74 30.32
N PRO A 508 -45.03 33.86 30.44
CA PRO A 508 -45.67 34.82 31.32
C PRO A 508 -45.31 34.62 32.80
N GLY A 509 -44.86 35.70 33.46
CA GLY A 509 -44.54 35.69 34.89
C GLY A 509 -43.17 35.10 35.28
N ALA A 510 -42.32 34.74 34.30
CA ALA A 510 -40.97 34.22 34.58
C ALA A 510 -39.99 35.34 35.00
N GLY A 511 -39.22 35.09 36.07
CA GLY A 511 -38.10 35.95 36.47
C GLY A 511 -36.89 35.84 35.52
N LYS A 512 -36.04 36.87 35.48
CA LYS A 512 -34.86 36.92 34.55
C LYS A 512 -33.87 35.76 34.70
N ASN A 513 -33.84 35.09 35.85
CA ASN A 513 -32.92 33.98 36.15
C ASN A 513 -33.64 32.78 36.81
N GLU A 514 -34.90 32.55 36.47
CA GLU A 514 -35.69 31.48 37.07
C GLU A 514 -35.51 30.16 36.30
N TYR A 515 -35.36 29.03 37.00
CA TYR A 515 -35.24 27.70 36.39
C TYR A 515 -36.59 26.97 36.35
N MET A 516 -36.74 26.06 35.39
CA MET A 516 -37.86 25.12 35.38
C MET A 516 -37.66 24.05 36.47
N VAL A 517 -38.47 24.14 37.53
CA VAL A 517 -38.55 23.18 38.64
C VAL A 517 -39.98 22.72 38.86
N ASN A 518 -40.15 21.49 39.34
CA ASN A 518 -41.44 20.87 39.64
C ASN A 518 -41.36 20.03 40.92
N GLY A 519 -42.09 20.37 41.99
CA GLY A 519 -42.12 19.55 43.21
C GLY A 519 -43.18 18.43 43.24
N ALA A 520 -43.95 18.23 42.17
CA ALA A 520 -44.98 17.20 42.07
C ALA A 520 -44.42 15.81 42.49
N GLY A 521 -45.14 15.12 43.38
CA GLY A 521 -44.77 13.77 43.82
C GLY A 521 -43.53 13.65 44.72
N CYS A 522 -42.76 14.71 44.98
CA CYS A 522 -41.53 14.64 45.79
C CYS A 522 -41.77 14.66 47.31
N GLY A 523 -42.99 14.95 47.77
CA GLY A 523 -43.37 14.86 49.19
C GLY A 523 -42.49 15.71 50.13
N GLY A 524 -41.99 16.86 49.65
CA GLY A 524 -41.12 17.76 50.41
C GLY A 524 -39.62 17.39 50.42
N ARG A 525 -39.21 16.34 49.71
CA ARG A 525 -37.79 15.89 49.61
C ARG A 525 -36.98 16.61 48.52
N GLY A 526 -37.44 17.78 48.10
CA GLY A 526 -36.84 18.59 47.02
C GLY A 526 -37.76 18.67 45.80
N GLU A 527 -37.17 19.05 44.66
CA GLU A 527 -37.89 19.31 43.40
C GLU A 527 -37.21 18.59 42.23
N HIS A 528 -37.99 18.27 41.21
CA HIS A 528 -37.50 17.88 39.90
C HIS A 528 -36.95 19.09 39.15
N LYS A 529 -35.83 18.92 38.45
CA LYS A 529 -35.22 19.96 37.59
C LYS A 529 -35.39 19.52 36.14
N LEU A 530 -35.87 20.42 35.27
CA LEU A 530 -35.94 20.10 33.84
C LEU A 530 -34.55 20.25 33.23
N CYS A 531 -34.05 19.17 32.65
CA CYS A 531 -32.74 19.12 32.01
C CYS A 531 -32.89 18.71 30.54
N CYS A 532 -32.14 19.37 29.67
CA CYS A 532 -32.05 19.00 28.26
C CYS A 532 -30.60 18.71 27.87
N PRO A 533 -30.36 17.77 26.94
CA PRO A 533 -29.05 17.57 26.33
C PRO A 533 -28.50 18.85 25.69
N ALA A 534 -27.18 18.93 25.48
CA ALA A 534 -26.57 19.99 24.70
C ALA A 534 -27.10 19.98 23.24
N GLY A 535 -27.59 21.11 22.74
CA GLY A 535 -28.23 21.20 21.41
C GLY A 535 -29.23 22.36 21.32
N ASN A 536 -30.14 22.33 20.33
CA ASN A 536 -31.25 23.28 20.23
C ASN A 536 -32.20 23.10 21.42
N LYS A 537 -32.24 24.12 22.28
CA LYS A 537 -32.96 24.09 23.55
C LYS A 537 -34.41 24.52 23.33
N PRO A 538 -35.40 23.75 23.82
CA PRO A 538 -36.78 24.19 23.76
C PRO A 538 -37.00 25.40 24.66
N THR A 539 -37.98 26.20 24.32
CA THR A 539 -38.50 27.24 25.21
C THR A 539 -39.53 26.59 26.12
N CYS A 540 -39.31 26.63 27.43
CA CYS A 540 -40.13 25.94 28.42
C CYS A 540 -40.64 26.92 29.48
N GLY A 541 -41.92 26.79 29.83
CA GLY A 541 -42.57 27.70 30.77
C GLY A 541 -43.70 27.05 31.53
N TRP A 542 -44.04 27.64 32.68
CA TRP A 542 -45.28 27.33 33.39
C TRP A 542 -46.41 28.19 32.84
N TYR A 543 -47.45 27.53 32.34
CA TYR A 543 -48.63 28.17 31.80
C TYR A 543 -49.79 27.96 32.75
N THR A 544 -50.80 28.83 32.61
CA THR A 544 -52.07 28.74 33.34
C THR A 544 -51.99 28.94 34.86
N HIS A 545 -50.89 29.47 35.40
CA HIS A 545 -50.75 29.80 36.84
C HIS A 545 -51.60 31.01 37.31
N ASN A 546 -51.82 32.00 36.43
CA ASN A 546 -52.64 33.21 36.66
C ASN A 546 -52.51 33.85 38.07
N ASN A 547 -51.28 34.07 38.54
CA ASN A 547 -51.00 34.65 39.87
C ASN A 547 -51.64 33.86 41.03
N GLY A 548 -51.57 32.53 40.95
CA GLY A 548 -52.11 31.60 41.94
C GLY A 548 -53.53 31.12 41.63
N ASP A 549 -54.27 31.75 40.72
CA ASP A 549 -55.59 31.26 40.27
C ASP A 549 -55.44 30.30 39.07
N CYS A 550 -54.80 29.16 39.33
CA CYS A 550 -54.48 28.21 38.28
C CYS A 550 -55.75 27.73 37.54
N ASP A 551 -55.72 27.65 36.21
CA ASP A 551 -56.73 26.92 35.44
C ASP A 551 -56.41 25.42 35.50
N SER A 552 -57.33 24.54 35.11
CA SER A 552 -57.11 23.13 34.84
C SER A 552 -56.25 22.86 33.58
N GLY A 553 -55.27 23.72 33.26
CA GLY A 553 -54.40 23.57 32.11
C GLY A 553 -55.14 23.65 30.76
N LYS A 554 -55.59 24.84 30.35
CA LYS A 554 -56.33 25.16 29.09
C LYS A 554 -55.62 24.82 27.76
N SER A 555 -54.68 23.89 27.79
CA SER A 555 -53.69 23.45 26.80
C SER A 555 -52.53 24.43 26.60
N CYS A 556 -51.34 23.86 26.49
CA CYS A 556 -50.14 24.56 26.11
C CYS A 556 -50.35 25.40 24.84
N PRO A 557 -49.59 26.50 24.66
CA PRO A 557 -49.66 27.29 23.43
C PRO A 557 -49.49 26.43 22.17
N SER A 558 -49.98 26.92 21.03
CA SER A 558 -49.71 26.26 19.74
C SER A 558 -48.21 26.07 19.53
N GLY A 559 -47.80 24.87 19.12
CA GLY A 559 -46.38 24.49 18.99
C GLY A 559 -45.71 24.04 20.30
N TYR A 560 -46.46 23.94 21.40
CA TYR A 560 -45.96 23.47 22.70
C TYR A 560 -46.72 22.22 23.16
N LYS A 561 -46.04 21.37 23.93
CA LYS A 561 -46.64 20.18 24.55
C LYS A 561 -46.44 20.20 26.06
N GLU A 562 -47.41 19.64 26.77
CA GLU A 562 -47.35 19.47 28.22
C GLU A 562 -46.39 18.32 28.55
N ILE A 563 -45.41 18.61 29.39
CA ILE A 563 -44.41 17.63 29.85
C ILE A 563 -44.38 17.46 31.36
N GLY A 564 -45.24 18.18 32.07
CA GLY A 564 -45.31 18.17 33.52
C GLY A 564 -46.48 19.02 33.98
N SER A 565 -46.93 18.76 35.20
CA SER A 565 -47.95 19.54 35.88
C SER A 565 -47.56 19.67 37.34
N ASN A 566 -47.89 20.79 37.94
CA ASN A 566 -47.74 21.00 39.38
C ASN A 566 -48.95 21.79 39.90
N ASN A 567 -49.22 21.65 41.20
CA ASN A 567 -50.21 22.48 41.90
C ASN A 567 -49.56 23.45 42.90
N GLU A 568 -48.23 23.50 42.94
CA GLU A 568 -47.48 24.37 43.84
C GLU A 568 -47.79 25.83 43.55
N TYR A 569 -48.09 26.58 44.61
CA TYR A 569 -48.50 27.99 44.57
C TYR A 569 -49.85 28.28 43.89
N CYS A 570 -50.59 27.25 43.46
CA CYS A 570 -51.99 27.38 43.10
C CYS A 570 -52.84 27.55 44.38
N HIS A 571 -53.70 28.56 44.40
CA HIS A 571 -54.62 28.81 45.50
C HIS A 571 -55.58 27.63 45.63
N SER A 572 -55.68 27.06 46.83
CA SER A 572 -56.65 26.01 47.13
C SER A 572 -58.08 26.57 47.02
N GLN A 573 -58.76 26.35 45.90
CA GLN A 573 -60.19 26.66 45.72
C GLN A 573 -61.10 25.61 46.41
N GLY A 574 -60.62 24.90 47.44
CA GLY A 574 -61.37 23.87 48.17
C GLY A 574 -60.92 23.74 49.62
N GLY A 575 -61.88 23.67 50.55
CA GLY A 575 -61.62 23.53 51.99
C GLY A 575 -60.80 22.28 52.33
N GLY A 576 -60.15 22.30 53.50
CA GLY A 576 -58.98 21.52 53.94
C GLY A 576 -58.98 19.98 53.88
N PHE A 577 -59.88 19.35 53.12
CA PHE A 577 -59.88 17.93 52.76
C PHE A 577 -60.19 17.67 51.27
N SER A 578 -60.32 18.72 50.44
CA SER A 578 -60.57 18.60 48.99
C SER A 578 -59.26 18.77 48.21
N PRO A 579 -58.91 17.85 47.30
CA PRO A 579 -57.70 17.98 46.51
C PRO A 579 -57.80 19.20 45.57
N ILE A 580 -56.64 19.80 45.30
CA ILE A 580 -56.50 21.02 44.51
C ILE A 580 -57.11 20.75 43.11
N ARG A 581 -58.07 21.59 42.71
CA ARG A 581 -58.90 21.36 41.49
C ARG A 581 -58.25 21.87 40.20
N SER A 582 -57.09 22.52 40.31
CA SER A 582 -56.39 23.18 39.23
C SER A 582 -54.89 22.99 39.36
N TYR A 583 -54.18 23.11 38.25
CA TYR A 583 -52.75 22.87 38.16
C TYR A 583 -52.17 23.77 37.09
N GLN A 584 -50.92 24.19 37.23
CA GLN A 584 -50.21 24.81 36.12
C GLN A 584 -49.54 23.73 35.27
N ALA A 585 -49.55 23.91 33.95
CA ALA A 585 -48.93 23.00 33.00
C ALA A 585 -47.52 23.50 32.64
N ALA A 586 -46.53 22.63 32.76
CA ALA A 586 -45.20 22.86 32.20
C ALA A 586 -45.25 22.54 30.71
N CYS A 587 -45.12 23.58 29.89
CA CYS A 587 -45.18 23.46 28.45
C CYS A 587 -43.83 23.80 27.83
N CYS A 588 -43.40 22.98 26.88
CA CYS A 588 -42.18 23.20 26.11
C CYS A 588 -42.47 23.23 24.63
N SER A 589 -41.76 24.08 23.89
CA SER A 589 -41.79 24.13 22.43
C SER A 589 -41.30 22.80 21.85
N VAL A 590 -41.95 22.30 20.81
CA VAL A 590 -41.63 20.97 20.26
C VAL A 590 -40.90 20.96 18.91
N GLU A 591 -40.46 22.13 18.46
CA GLU A 591 -39.68 22.29 17.23
C GLU A 591 -38.25 21.75 17.37
N THR A 592 -37.79 21.49 18.60
CA THR A 592 -36.45 20.97 18.86
C THR A 592 -36.44 19.44 18.92
N ASP A 593 -35.37 18.86 18.40
CA ASP A 593 -35.04 17.43 18.47
C ASP A 593 -35.21 16.85 19.88
N ASN A 594 -34.70 17.53 20.90
CA ASN A 594 -34.81 17.08 22.29
C ASN A 594 -36.27 16.96 22.82
N MET A 595 -37.26 17.39 22.04
CA MET A 595 -38.69 17.32 22.35
C MET A 595 -39.48 16.47 21.34
N LYS A 596 -38.81 15.77 20.42
CA LYS A 596 -39.46 15.06 19.30
C LYS A 596 -40.42 13.97 19.75
N LEU A 597 -40.06 13.18 20.76
CA LEU A 597 -40.97 12.17 21.30
C LEU A 597 -42.17 12.80 21.99
N TYR A 598 -41.99 13.93 22.68
CA TYR A 598 -43.08 14.68 23.29
C TYR A 598 -44.00 15.33 22.24
N SER A 599 -43.46 15.72 21.08
CA SER A 599 -44.21 16.37 19.98
C SER A 599 -45.36 15.52 19.44
N GLN A 600 -45.17 14.19 19.48
CA GLN A 600 -46.11 13.18 18.99
C GLN A 600 -47.22 12.88 19.99
N CYS A 601 -47.12 13.41 21.22
CA CYS A 601 -47.96 12.99 22.32
C CYS A 601 -48.85 14.11 22.84
N ASP A 602 -50.05 13.74 23.26
CA ASP A 602 -51.00 14.58 23.96
C ASP A 602 -51.68 13.80 25.08
N TRP A 603 -51.99 14.50 26.17
CA TRP A 603 -52.92 13.98 27.15
C TRP A 603 -54.35 14.05 26.59
N SER A 604 -55.00 12.89 26.54
CA SER A 604 -56.32 12.69 25.93
C SER A 604 -57.46 13.39 26.68
N ALA A 605 -57.33 13.60 27.99
CA ALA A 605 -58.28 14.42 28.73
C ALA A 605 -57.99 15.91 28.51
N LYS A 606 -58.50 16.49 27.42
CA LYS A 606 -58.64 17.95 27.32
C LYS A 606 -59.97 18.35 27.97
N VAL A 607 -59.86 19.22 28.96
CA VAL A 607 -60.87 19.56 29.98
C VAL A 607 -62.29 19.71 29.44
N ALA A 608 -63.26 19.12 30.16
CA ALA A 608 -64.65 19.55 30.12
C ALA A 608 -64.84 20.71 31.12
N SER A 609 -65.33 21.83 30.62
CA SER A 609 -65.54 23.12 31.32
C SER A 609 -65.56 23.05 32.86
N SER A 610 -64.61 23.73 33.51
CA SER A 610 -64.62 24.24 34.89
C SER A 610 -64.46 23.28 36.09
N THR A 611 -64.31 21.97 35.91
CA THR A 611 -63.97 21.07 37.03
C THR A 611 -63.26 19.81 36.54
N TRP A 612 -62.03 19.59 37.00
CA TRP A 612 -61.20 18.38 36.84
C TRP A 612 -61.03 17.84 35.40
N PRO A 613 -59.87 17.25 35.03
CA PRO A 613 -59.77 16.48 33.80
C PRO A 613 -60.85 15.39 33.76
N SER A 614 -61.70 15.40 32.73
CA SER A 614 -62.80 14.43 32.53
C SER A 614 -62.26 13.12 31.96
N CYS A 615 -61.42 12.43 32.74
CA CYS A 615 -60.64 11.27 32.31
C CYS A 615 -61.49 10.08 31.85
N GLU A 616 -62.71 9.90 32.40
CA GLU A 616 -63.64 8.84 31.96
C GLU A 616 -64.11 9.00 30.51
N LYS A 617 -64.05 10.21 29.93
CA LYS A 617 -64.43 10.48 28.53
C LYS A 617 -63.24 10.57 27.59
N ALA A 618 -62.03 10.37 28.10
CA ALA A 618 -60.81 10.51 27.33
C ALA A 618 -60.67 9.33 26.36
N THR A 619 -60.82 9.61 25.06
CA THR A 619 -60.62 8.63 23.99
C THR A 619 -59.25 8.83 23.36
N CYS A 620 -58.60 7.73 23.00
CA CYS A 620 -57.33 7.73 22.28
C CYS A 620 -57.58 7.16 20.88
N GLY A 621 -57.15 7.86 19.84
CA GLY A 621 -57.15 7.34 18.46
C GLY A 621 -55.87 6.58 18.10
N SER A 622 -54.87 6.59 19.00
CA SER A 622 -53.49 6.17 18.77
C SER A 622 -52.88 5.42 19.96
N ASP A 623 -51.56 5.21 19.97
CA ASP A 623 -50.88 4.36 20.96
C ASP A 623 -50.88 5.00 22.36
N VAL A 624 -51.35 4.24 23.35
CA VAL A 624 -51.41 4.70 24.74
C VAL A 624 -50.11 4.32 25.47
N ILE A 625 -49.35 5.34 25.90
CA ILE A 625 -48.05 5.16 26.57
C ILE A 625 -48.16 5.09 28.09
N ALA A 626 -49.13 5.83 28.64
CA ALA A 626 -49.39 5.85 30.07
C ALA A 626 -50.88 6.01 30.36
N PHE A 627 -51.35 5.26 31.35
CA PHE A 627 -52.62 5.50 32.03
C PHE A 627 -52.30 6.07 33.39
N SER A 628 -52.63 7.34 33.63
CA SER A 628 -52.32 7.99 34.90
C SER A 628 -53.54 8.70 35.49
N GLY A 629 -53.74 8.47 36.79
CA GLY A 629 -54.68 9.23 37.61
C GLY A 629 -54.22 10.67 37.87
N ASP A 630 -52.92 10.95 37.81
CA ASP A 630 -52.32 12.26 38.11
C ASP A 630 -51.69 12.95 36.87
N GLY A 631 -51.87 12.33 35.70
CA GLY A 631 -51.36 12.82 34.43
C GLY A 631 -49.84 12.94 34.43
N SER A 632 -49.34 14.08 33.97
CA SER A 632 -47.92 14.39 33.83
C SER A 632 -47.22 14.75 35.16
N GLY A 633 -47.94 14.73 36.28
CA GLY A 633 -47.47 15.21 37.59
C GLY A 633 -48.64 15.34 38.57
N ASP A 634 -49.22 16.53 38.66
CA ASP A 634 -50.37 16.87 39.53
C ASP A 634 -51.66 17.22 38.74
N ALA A 635 -51.76 16.83 37.46
CA ALA A 635 -52.97 16.93 36.65
C ALA A 635 -53.99 15.84 37.02
N MET A 636 -54.38 15.81 38.30
CA MET A 636 -55.19 14.76 38.90
C MET A 636 -56.59 14.66 38.29
N CYS A 637 -57.05 13.43 38.02
CA CYS A 637 -58.40 13.07 37.58
C CYS A 637 -59.38 13.02 38.76
N TRP A 638 -60.64 13.40 38.54
CA TRP A 638 -61.69 13.31 39.57
C TRP A 638 -61.91 11.85 39.98
N GLY A 639 -61.59 11.52 41.23
CA GLY A 639 -61.78 10.17 41.79
C GLY A 639 -60.52 9.29 41.84
N ALA A 640 -59.38 9.71 41.27
CA ALA A 640 -58.10 8.99 41.35
C ALA A 640 -57.59 8.84 42.79
N TRP A 641 -57.61 9.96 43.50
CA TRP A 641 -57.10 10.13 44.87
C TRP A 641 -57.85 9.30 45.93
N TYR A 642 -59.16 9.10 45.77
CA TYR A 642 -60.03 8.60 46.86
C TYR A 642 -60.40 7.11 46.77
N LYS A 643 -60.23 6.45 45.62
CA LYS A 643 -60.75 5.08 45.38
C LYS A 643 -59.70 3.97 45.29
N GLY A 644 -58.42 4.24 45.58
CA GLY A 644 -57.42 3.16 45.66
C GLY A 644 -57.23 2.41 44.33
N GLY A 645 -57.15 3.16 43.24
CA GLY A 645 -56.95 2.63 41.89
C GLY A 645 -58.18 2.77 41.02
N MET A 646 -58.17 3.75 40.11
CA MET A 646 -59.08 3.73 38.97
C MET A 646 -58.68 2.60 38.01
N GLU A 647 -59.66 1.99 37.34
CA GLU A 647 -59.37 1.16 36.16
C GLU A 647 -58.72 2.02 35.08
N ASP A 648 -57.78 1.45 34.33
CA ASP A 648 -57.04 2.18 33.29
C ASP A 648 -57.97 2.82 32.23
N SER A 649 -59.15 2.24 32.00
CA SER A 649 -60.20 2.81 31.14
C SER A 649 -60.75 4.18 31.60
N LYS A 650 -60.59 4.50 32.89
CA LYS A 650 -61.10 5.73 33.55
C LYS A 650 -60.00 6.73 33.91
N LYS A 651 -58.72 6.38 33.68
CA LYS A 651 -57.56 7.26 33.89
C LYS A 651 -57.32 8.16 32.67
N ASN A 652 -56.57 9.24 32.88
CA ASN A 652 -56.09 10.04 31.76
C ASN A 652 -55.09 9.21 30.95
N LYS A 653 -55.15 9.32 29.63
CA LYS A 653 -54.26 8.57 28.72
C LYS A 653 -53.27 9.53 28.11
N TYR A 654 -51.99 9.21 28.20
CA TYR A 654 -50.95 9.84 27.40
C TYR A 654 -50.92 9.13 26.05
N CYS A 655 -51.48 9.79 25.05
CA CYS A 655 -51.67 9.27 23.71
C CYS A 655 -50.59 9.79 22.81
N CYS A 656 -49.96 8.91 22.04
CA CYS A 656 -48.94 9.30 21.09
C CYS A 656 -49.24 8.73 19.71
N ASP A 657 -49.17 9.56 18.68
CA ASP A 657 -49.16 9.10 17.29
C ASP A 657 -47.74 8.61 16.99
N GLN A 658 -47.48 7.30 17.19
CA GLN A 658 -46.16 6.67 17.03
C GLN A 658 -46.11 5.71 15.82
N PRO A 659 -46.36 6.19 14.59
CA PRO A 659 -46.38 5.30 13.41
C PRO A 659 -44.99 4.71 13.08
N GLU A 660 -43.92 5.29 13.62
CA GLU A 660 -42.52 5.00 13.27
C GLU A 660 -41.80 4.25 14.41
N GLU A 661 -41.23 3.07 14.12
CA GLU A 661 -40.54 2.20 15.10
C GLU A 661 -39.32 2.85 15.77
N ASP A 662 -38.69 3.78 15.05
CA ASP A 662 -37.50 4.53 15.42
C ASP A 662 -37.82 5.84 16.15
N LYS A 663 -39.10 6.19 16.35
CA LYS A 663 -39.52 7.44 17.03
C LYS A 663 -40.60 7.22 18.09
N LYS A 664 -40.40 6.25 18.99
CA LYS A 664 -41.41 5.86 20.00
C LYS A 664 -40.87 5.79 21.43
N TRP A 665 -41.74 5.98 22.41
CA TRP A 665 -41.46 5.62 23.80
C TRP A 665 -41.49 4.09 23.93
N LYS A 666 -40.41 3.48 24.43
CA LYS A 666 -40.26 2.02 24.57
C LYS A 666 -40.21 1.62 26.04
N ASP A 667 -40.48 0.35 26.31
CA ASP A 667 -40.24 -0.30 27.62
C ASP A 667 -40.76 0.49 28.82
N CYS A 668 -41.97 1.04 28.70
CA CYS A 668 -42.56 1.87 29.73
C CYS A 668 -43.01 1.03 30.92
N GLU A 669 -42.53 1.37 32.11
CA GLU A 669 -42.90 0.71 33.37
C GLU A 669 -43.12 1.70 34.51
N TRP A 670 -43.81 1.26 35.56
CA TRP A 670 -44.01 2.07 36.77
C TRP A 670 -42.89 1.79 37.77
N GLN A 671 -42.13 2.82 38.15
CA GLN A 671 -41.03 2.75 39.11
C GLN A 671 -41.24 3.72 40.28
N GLY A 672 -40.38 3.67 41.29
CA GLY A 672 -40.44 4.60 42.42
C GLY A 672 -41.33 4.16 43.59
N MET A 673 -41.78 2.90 43.60
CA MET A 673 -42.29 2.27 44.82
C MET A 673 -41.12 1.97 45.75
N THR A 674 -41.21 2.42 47.01
CA THR A 674 -40.20 2.08 48.03
C THR A 674 -40.67 0.90 48.87
N ASP A 675 -39.73 0.11 49.37
CA ASP A 675 -40.03 -0.95 50.35
C ASP A 675 -40.30 -0.38 51.75
N TRP A 676 -40.10 0.93 51.94
CA TRP A 676 -40.32 1.61 53.21
C TRP A 676 -41.82 1.78 53.47
N THR A 677 -42.29 1.02 54.44
CA THR A 677 -43.61 1.16 55.04
C THR A 677 -43.39 1.67 56.46
N ASP A 678 -44.09 2.74 56.84
CA ASP A 678 -44.08 3.21 58.22
C ASP A 678 -44.70 2.12 59.11
N GLU A 679 -43.90 1.58 60.04
CA GLU A 679 -44.28 0.41 60.85
C GLU A 679 -45.42 0.71 61.83
N ASP A 680 -45.60 1.98 62.22
CA ASP A 680 -46.62 2.42 63.17
C ASP A 680 -47.99 2.67 62.50
N THR A 681 -47.98 3.09 61.23
CA THR A 681 -49.19 3.48 60.48
C THR A 681 -49.54 2.56 59.31
N GLY A 682 -48.62 1.67 58.90
CA GLY A 682 -48.77 0.78 57.75
C GLY A 682 -48.74 1.51 56.39
N LEU A 683 -48.37 2.80 56.38
CA LEU A 683 -48.41 3.63 55.19
C LEU A 683 -47.16 3.44 54.32
N LYS A 684 -47.35 3.17 53.03
CA LYS A 684 -46.28 3.03 52.04
C LYS A 684 -45.90 4.37 51.41
N PHE A 685 -44.63 4.71 51.43
CA PHE A 685 -44.14 5.92 50.78
C PHE A 685 -43.58 5.61 49.39
N CYS A 686 -43.72 6.57 48.48
CA CYS A 686 -43.12 6.48 47.15
C CYS A 686 -42.18 7.65 46.90
N ASN A 687 -41.26 7.43 45.96
CA ASN A 687 -40.39 8.47 45.46
C ASN A 687 -40.39 8.38 43.93
N PRO A 688 -40.84 9.41 43.19
CA PRO A 688 -40.94 9.34 41.74
C PRO A 688 -39.54 9.35 41.15
N SER A 689 -38.98 8.16 40.97
CA SER A 689 -37.61 7.95 40.53
C SER A 689 -37.57 6.99 39.35
N CYS A 690 -36.86 7.39 38.29
CA CYS A 690 -36.58 6.57 37.13
C CYS A 690 -35.12 6.10 37.15
N SER A 691 -34.93 4.79 37.08
CA SER A 691 -33.63 4.14 36.99
C SER A 691 -33.04 4.23 35.59
N GLY A 692 -31.72 4.03 35.46
CA GLY A 692 -31.08 3.63 34.21
C GLY A 692 -31.33 4.53 32.99
N GLY A 693 -31.32 5.86 33.14
CA GLY A 693 -31.46 6.76 31.99
C GLY A 693 -32.88 6.87 31.42
N LEU A 694 -33.87 6.23 32.02
CA LEU A 694 -35.27 6.33 31.63
C LEU A 694 -35.83 7.73 31.87
N THR A 695 -36.90 8.06 31.16
CA THR A 695 -37.56 9.36 31.21
C THR A 695 -38.93 9.24 31.87
N MET A 696 -39.18 10.10 32.84
CA MET A 696 -40.48 10.23 33.48
C MET A 696 -41.47 10.90 32.53
N VAL A 697 -42.57 10.22 32.21
CA VAL A 697 -43.62 10.73 31.32
C VAL A 697 -44.96 10.91 32.04
N ALA A 698 -45.15 10.28 33.20
CA ALA A 698 -46.34 10.41 34.03
C ALA A 698 -46.02 10.11 35.50
N MET A 699 -46.90 10.52 36.42
CA MET A 699 -46.81 10.18 37.84
C MET A 699 -48.13 9.61 38.34
N GLU A 700 -48.11 8.86 39.44
CA GLU A 700 -49.32 8.37 40.09
C GLU A 700 -49.11 8.18 41.60
N HIS A 701 -49.99 8.74 42.42
CA HIS A 701 -50.01 8.61 43.88
C HIS A 701 -50.72 7.32 44.33
N THR A 702 -51.44 6.64 43.43
CA THR A 702 -52.10 5.35 43.69
C THR A 702 -51.08 4.33 44.21
N GLY A 703 -51.31 3.83 45.43
CA GLY A 703 -50.43 2.85 46.11
C GLY A 703 -49.36 3.47 47.02
N CYS A 704 -49.30 4.81 47.10
CA CYS A 704 -48.32 5.58 47.87
C CYS A 704 -48.98 6.26 49.08
N SER A 705 -49.63 5.47 49.94
CA SER A 705 -50.50 5.95 51.04
C SER A 705 -49.80 6.83 52.09
N GLY A 706 -48.47 6.73 52.23
CA GLY A 706 -47.66 7.55 53.14
C GLY A 706 -47.24 8.89 52.55
N GLY A 707 -47.35 9.06 51.24
CA GLY A 707 -46.95 10.28 50.54
C GLY A 707 -45.95 10.01 49.41
N GLY A 708 -45.86 11.00 48.52
CA GLY A 708 -45.11 10.92 47.26
C GLY A 708 -45.85 10.17 46.17
N ALA A 709 -45.24 10.06 44.99
CA ALA A 709 -45.80 9.38 43.82
C ALA A 709 -44.84 8.33 43.26
N ARG A 710 -45.38 7.34 42.55
CA ARG A 710 -44.59 6.53 41.63
C ARG A 710 -44.53 7.19 40.25
N ALA A 711 -43.49 6.91 39.48
CA ALA A 711 -43.26 7.48 38.17
C ALA A 711 -43.47 6.44 37.06
N ARG A 712 -44.09 6.84 35.95
CA ARG A 712 -44.08 6.06 34.70
C ARG A 712 -42.81 6.43 33.94
N CYS A 713 -41.88 5.48 33.89
CA CYS A 713 -40.57 5.64 33.29
C CYS A 713 -40.56 4.92 31.95
N CYS A 714 -40.21 5.64 30.89
CA CYS A 714 -40.12 5.10 29.53
C CYS A 714 -38.70 5.25 29.01
N LYS A 715 -38.26 4.29 28.20
CA LYS A 715 -37.04 4.40 27.42
C LYS A 715 -37.30 5.31 26.22
N PRO A 716 -36.54 6.41 26.04
CA PRO A 716 -36.63 7.19 24.81
C PRO A 716 -36.11 6.34 23.65
N GLY A 717 -37.01 5.96 22.74
CA GLY A 717 -36.67 5.18 21.54
C GLY A 717 -36.71 6.04 20.30
N TRP A 718 -36.08 7.22 20.37
CA TRP A 718 -35.82 8.02 19.18
C TRP A 718 -34.41 7.73 18.68
N THR A 719 -34.34 7.00 17.59
CA THR A 719 -33.11 6.67 16.89
C THR A 719 -33.22 7.18 15.46
N THR A 720 -32.13 7.63 14.88
CA THR A 720 -32.02 7.72 13.43
C THR A 720 -30.97 6.72 12.98
N SER A 721 -31.35 5.83 12.07
CA SER A 721 -30.40 4.92 11.44
C SER A 721 -29.81 5.57 10.20
N THR A 722 -28.51 5.73 10.18
CA THR A 722 -27.75 6.17 9.02
C THR A 722 -26.99 4.96 8.51
N THR A 723 -27.45 4.41 7.39
CA THR A 723 -26.65 3.39 6.70
C THR A 723 -25.46 4.10 6.08
N ARG A 724 -24.29 3.95 6.70
CA ARG A 724 -23.03 4.39 6.11
C ARG A 724 -22.22 3.19 5.68
N TYR A 725 -21.15 3.39 4.95
CA TYR A 725 -20.15 2.35 4.79
C TYR A 725 -19.28 2.33 6.07
N GLU A 726 -18.64 1.21 6.40
CA GLU A 726 -17.76 1.04 7.59
C GLU A 726 -16.67 2.14 7.72
N ASN A 727 -16.42 2.89 6.64
CA ASN A 727 -15.36 3.88 6.50
C ASN A 727 -15.80 5.30 6.90
N SER A 728 -14.97 6.00 7.68
CA SER A 728 -15.11 7.42 8.05
C SER A 728 -15.04 8.40 6.87
N GLU A 729 -14.83 7.92 5.65
CA GLU A 729 -14.55 8.70 4.45
C GLU A 729 -15.82 9.24 3.78
N ASP A 730 -16.96 8.56 3.93
CA ASP A 730 -18.22 8.94 3.27
C ASP A 730 -18.87 10.19 3.89
N GLU A 731 -18.75 10.35 5.22
CA GLU A 731 -19.18 11.57 5.93
C GLU A 731 -18.36 12.80 5.49
N TYR A 732 -17.07 12.60 5.24
CA TYR A 732 -16.20 13.62 4.67
C TYR A 732 -16.60 13.93 3.23
N PHE A 733 -16.87 12.91 2.41
CA PHE A 733 -17.33 13.13 1.04
C PHE A 733 -18.65 13.91 0.96
N GLU A 734 -19.66 13.54 1.72
CA GLU A 734 -20.93 14.28 1.71
C GLU A 734 -20.77 15.73 2.18
N SER A 735 -20.00 15.95 3.24
CA SER A 735 -19.76 17.29 3.80
C SER A 735 -18.93 18.17 2.87
N TYR A 736 -17.80 17.67 2.37
CA TYR A 736 -16.88 18.45 1.55
C TYR A 736 -17.40 18.71 0.14
N ILE A 737 -18.24 17.84 -0.43
CA ILE A 737 -18.91 18.15 -1.71
C ILE A 737 -19.93 19.27 -1.52
N LYS A 738 -20.79 19.23 -0.50
CA LYS A 738 -21.75 20.33 -0.26
C LYS A 738 -21.05 21.66 -0.05
N LEU A 739 -19.90 21.64 0.64
CA LEU A 739 -19.05 22.82 0.81
C LEU A 739 -18.37 23.27 -0.48
N PHE A 740 -17.89 22.35 -1.32
CA PHE A 740 -17.34 22.66 -2.64
C PHE A 740 -18.41 23.29 -3.54
N MET A 741 -19.61 22.70 -3.61
CA MET A 741 -20.68 23.15 -4.48
C MET A 741 -21.31 24.48 -4.04
N ALA A 742 -21.16 24.86 -2.76
CA ALA A 742 -21.57 26.18 -2.27
C ALA A 742 -20.66 27.31 -2.79
N ASP A 743 -19.38 27.03 -3.04
CA ASP A 743 -18.43 27.97 -3.65
C ASP A 743 -17.35 27.19 -4.46
N PRO A 744 -17.65 26.78 -5.71
CA PRO A 744 -16.80 25.88 -6.48
C PRO A 744 -15.60 26.62 -7.04
N VAL A 745 -14.48 26.51 -6.32
CA VAL A 745 -13.21 27.18 -6.60
C VAL A 745 -12.14 26.14 -6.87
N CYS A 746 -11.40 26.28 -7.97
CA CYS A 746 -10.30 25.38 -8.34
C CYS A 746 -8.96 26.13 -8.39
N SER A 747 -7.88 25.43 -8.03
CA SER A 747 -6.50 25.94 -8.10
C SER A 747 -6.01 26.15 -9.54
N SER A 748 -5.17 27.16 -9.76
CA SER A 748 -4.95 27.78 -11.07
C SER A 748 -4.37 26.85 -12.19
N ASN A 749 -5.09 26.84 -13.32
CA ASN A 749 -4.75 26.65 -14.75
C ASN A 749 -3.68 25.64 -15.20
N ILE A 750 -4.07 24.35 -15.25
CA ILE A 750 -3.40 23.30 -16.04
C ILE A 750 -4.23 22.77 -17.22
N PHE A 751 -5.50 23.20 -17.38
CA PHE A 751 -6.40 22.69 -18.43
C PHE A 751 -7.03 23.82 -19.26
N PHE A 752 -7.14 23.62 -20.58
CA PHE A 752 -7.70 24.59 -21.53
C PHE A 752 -9.22 24.72 -21.36
N GLY A 753 -9.75 25.95 -21.26
CA GLY A 753 -11.18 26.25 -21.35
C GLY A 753 -11.99 26.24 -20.05
N ASN A 754 -11.38 26.53 -18.90
CA ASN A 754 -12.00 26.34 -17.57
C ASN A 754 -13.19 27.31 -17.28
N PRO A 755 -14.39 26.82 -16.88
CA PRO A 755 -15.58 27.63 -16.59
C PRO A 755 -15.83 27.93 -15.09
N LEU A 756 -15.12 27.26 -14.15
CA LEU A 756 -15.29 27.49 -12.70
C LEU A 756 -14.39 28.64 -12.21
N LYS A 757 -14.75 29.23 -11.05
CA LYS A 757 -13.97 30.33 -10.47
C LYS A 757 -12.55 29.82 -10.15
N ALA A 758 -11.55 30.45 -10.75
CA ALA A 758 -10.17 30.26 -10.34
C ALA A 758 -10.01 30.81 -8.92
N ARG A 759 -9.27 30.09 -8.06
CA ARG A 759 -8.81 30.64 -6.79
C ARG A 759 -8.11 31.97 -7.10
N ASP A 760 -8.54 33.05 -6.45
CA ASP A 760 -7.97 34.40 -6.63
C ASP A 760 -6.58 34.43 -6.01
N GLU A 761 -5.64 33.75 -6.67
CA GLU A 761 -4.22 33.90 -6.44
C GLU A 761 -3.87 35.26 -7.01
N GLN A 762 -3.95 36.30 -6.16
CA GLN A 762 -3.51 37.64 -6.53
C GLN A 762 -2.15 37.53 -7.24
N SER A 763 -2.22 37.79 -8.53
CA SER A 763 -1.13 37.71 -9.47
C SER A 763 -0.14 38.82 -9.13
N VAL A 764 0.92 38.46 -8.42
CA VAL A 764 2.07 39.35 -8.30
C VAL A 764 3.05 38.96 -9.38
N SER A 765 3.00 39.70 -10.47
CA SER A 765 4.04 39.62 -11.49
C SER A 765 5.37 40.19 -10.96
N TYR A 766 6.46 39.58 -11.43
CA TYR A 766 7.81 40.10 -11.64
C TYR A 766 8.84 40.08 -10.51
N SER A 767 10.02 39.59 -10.95
CA SER A 767 11.38 39.89 -10.49
C SER A 767 11.76 39.48 -9.07
N ASN A 768 12.89 38.80 -8.98
CA ASN A 768 13.57 38.41 -7.74
C ASN A 768 12.84 37.37 -6.88
N GLY A 769 13.47 36.20 -6.80
CA GLY A 769 13.24 35.26 -5.72
C GLY A 769 13.28 35.99 -4.38
N THR A 770 12.13 36.03 -3.70
CA THR A 770 12.05 36.09 -2.25
C THR A 770 10.69 35.57 -1.80
N LEU A 771 10.74 34.42 -1.14
CA LEU A 771 9.73 33.95 -0.20
C LEU A 771 9.75 34.88 1.01
N ALA A 772 8.69 35.69 1.18
CA ALA A 772 8.02 35.91 2.45
C ALA A 772 6.87 36.92 2.20
N SER A 773 5.63 36.60 2.55
CA SER A 773 5.26 36.38 3.95
C SER A 773 3.95 35.59 4.03
N ARG A 774 3.82 34.75 5.05
CA ARG A 774 2.50 34.36 5.56
C ARG A 774 1.76 35.65 5.90
N GLN A 775 0.70 35.97 5.17
CA GLN A 775 -0.49 36.53 5.80
C GLN A 775 -1.77 36.12 5.06
N ILE A 776 -2.57 35.38 5.83
CA ILE A 776 -4.02 35.36 5.80
C ILE A 776 -4.62 34.82 4.50
N TRP A 777 -4.63 33.50 4.36
CA TRP A 777 -5.83 32.91 3.77
C TRP A 777 -6.99 33.36 4.67
N GLY A 778 -7.90 34.17 4.15
CA GLY A 778 -9.22 34.26 4.76
C GLY A 778 -9.75 32.83 4.95
N ILE A 779 -10.59 32.62 5.96
CA ILE A 779 -11.14 31.29 6.28
C ILE A 779 -11.71 30.58 5.03
N GLY A 780 -12.15 31.34 4.01
CA GLY A 780 -12.64 30.82 2.73
C GLY A 780 -11.61 30.06 1.86
N ASP A 781 -10.30 30.31 1.96
CA ASP A 781 -9.36 29.79 0.95
C ASP A 781 -8.65 28.46 1.34
N ILE A 782 -8.49 28.22 2.65
CA ILE A 782 -8.12 26.88 3.16
C ILE A 782 -9.29 25.92 2.98
N GLN A 783 -10.52 26.44 3.14
CA GLN A 783 -11.72 25.68 2.90
C GLN A 783 -11.85 25.31 1.42
N SER A 784 -11.59 26.25 0.49
CA SER A 784 -11.60 25.99 -0.96
C SER A 784 -10.59 24.92 -1.39
N PHE A 785 -9.39 24.90 -0.81
CA PHE A 785 -8.37 23.89 -1.10
C PHE A 785 -8.73 22.50 -0.55
N ALA A 786 -9.25 22.45 0.67
CA ALA A 786 -9.69 21.20 1.28
C ALA A 786 -10.88 20.60 0.52
N THR A 787 -11.86 21.43 0.14
CA THR A 787 -13.04 20.97 -0.60
C THR A 787 -12.69 20.48 -2.01
N GLU A 788 -11.79 21.15 -2.73
CA GLU A 788 -11.26 20.72 -4.04
C GLU A 788 -10.60 19.33 -3.95
N GLN A 789 -9.71 19.11 -2.99
CA GLN A 789 -8.99 17.84 -2.84
C GLN A 789 -9.90 16.65 -2.48
N TYR A 790 -10.91 16.86 -1.63
CA TYR A 790 -11.89 15.81 -1.34
C TYR A 790 -12.84 15.56 -2.51
N MET A 791 -13.18 16.59 -3.28
CA MET A 791 -13.94 16.46 -4.53
C MET A 791 -13.18 15.61 -5.55
N GLU A 792 -11.87 15.84 -5.74
CA GLU A 792 -11.01 15.06 -6.63
C GLU A 792 -10.91 13.60 -6.18
N LYS A 793 -10.75 13.37 -4.88
CA LYS A 793 -10.68 12.02 -4.32
C LYS A 793 -11.98 11.24 -4.57
N MET A 794 -13.13 11.88 -4.41
CA MET A 794 -14.43 11.28 -4.69
C MET A 794 -14.62 10.98 -6.18
N VAL A 795 -14.30 11.92 -7.08
CA VAL A 795 -14.37 11.68 -8.53
C VAL A 795 -13.44 10.55 -8.95
N SER A 796 -12.24 10.46 -8.35
CA SER A 796 -11.33 9.36 -8.60
C SER A 796 -11.96 8.02 -8.27
N GLU A 797 -12.72 7.96 -7.18
CA GLU A 797 -13.39 6.74 -6.77
C GLU A 797 -14.59 6.38 -7.67
N LEU A 798 -15.34 7.37 -8.16
CA LEU A 798 -16.40 7.18 -9.16
C LEU A 798 -15.90 6.54 -10.46
N PHE A 799 -14.59 6.58 -10.75
CA PHE A 799 -14.05 6.12 -12.03
C PHE A 799 -12.95 5.05 -11.93
N MET A 800 -12.66 4.53 -10.73
CA MET A 800 -11.72 3.41 -10.53
C MET A 800 -12.46 2.10 -10.25
N GLY A 801 -12.43 1.18 -11.21
CA GLY A 801 -13.03 -0.16 -11.04
C GLY A 801 -14.56 -0.11 -10.98
N THR A 802 -15.16 -0.81 -10.02
CA THR A 802 -16.60 -0.71 -9.71
C THR A 802 -16.75 0.28 -8.55
N PRO A 803 -17.28 1.50 -8.76
CA PRO A 803 -17.36 2.49 -7.69
C PRO A 803 -18.33 2.06 -6.61
N ARG A 804 -18.07 2.48 -5.36
CA ARG A 804 -18.99 2.20 -4.24
C ARG A 804 -20.37 2.80 -4.53
N GLU A 805 -21.43 2.05 -4.25
CA GLU A 805 -22.80 2.54 -4.42
C GLU A 805 -23.09 3.74 -3.49
N SER A 806 -22.43 3.81 -2.32
CA SER A 806 -22.49 5.01 -1.45
C SER A 806 -21.89 6.24 -2.13
N THR A 807 -20.70 6.15 -2.73
CA THR A 807 -20.06 7.25 -3.46
C THR A 807 -20.89 7.70 -4.67
N LYS A 808 -21.48 6.76 -5.44
CA LYS A 808 -22.41 7.09 -6.53
C LYS A 808 -23.66 7.81 -6.03
N SER A 809 -24.24 7.34 -4.93
CA SER A 809 -25.44 7.90 -4.30
C SER A 809 -25.17 9.31 -3.75
N ILE A 810 -24.08 9.50 -2.98
CA ILE A 810 -23.66 10.81 -2.45
C ILE A 810 -23.41 11.80 -3.58
N TRP A 811 -22.72 11.37 -4.66
CA TRP A 811 -22.49 12.20 -5.84
C TRP A 811 -23.80 12.62 -6.49
N ASN A 812 -24.68 11.66 -6.81
CA ASN A 812 -25.94 11.93 -7.48
C ASN A 812 -26.85 12.83 -6.63
N ASN A 813 -27.07 12.48 -5.36
CA ASN A 813 -27.98 13.22 -4.49
C ASN A 813 -27.48 14.66 -4.24
N THR A 814 -26.16 14.86 -4.16
CA THR A 814 -25.60 16.18 -3.92
C THR A 814 -25.47 16.99 -5.20
N MET A 815 -24.82 16.47 -6.24
CA MET A 815 -24.57 17.20 -7.49
C MET A 815 -25.86 17.55 -8.24
N LEU A 816 -26.84 16.64 -8.27
CA LEU A 816 -28.11 16.88 -8.98
C LEU A 816 -29.06 17.81 -8.23
N SER A 817 -28.80 18.09 -6.94
CA SER A 817 -29.57 19.09 -6.19
C SER A 817 -29.29 20.53 -6.64
N TYR A 818 -28.15 20.76 -7.32
CA TYR A 818 -27.78 22.05 -7.92
C TYR A 818 -28.26 22.11 -9.36
N SER A 819 -29.21 23.00 -9.65
CA SER A 819 -29.90 23.08 -10.95
C SER A 819 -28.97 23.32 -12.15
N GLU A 820 -27.81 23.93 -11.93
CA GLU A 820 -26.82 24.22 -12.97
C GLU A 820 -26.01 23.00 -13.41
N PHE A 821 -25.87 21.97 -12.54
CA PHE A 821 -25.12 20.73 -12.80
C PHE A 821 -26.02 19.48 -12.86
N ASN A 822 -27.33 19.67 -13.06
CA ASN A 822 -28.35 18.62 -13.03
C ASN A 822 -28.21 17.51 -14.10
N SER A 823 -27.22 17.58 -14.99
CA SER A 823 -26.92 16.50 -15.95
C SER A 823 -25.66 15.70 -15.60
N LEU A 824 -24.95 16.06 -14.53
CA LEU A 824 -23.76 15.37 -14.03
C LEU A 824 -24.09 14.21 -13.08
N SER A 825 -25.10 13.38 -13.42
CA SER A 825 -25.30 12.13 -12.68
C SER A 825 -24.10 11.22 -12.92
N TYR A 826 -23.75 10.35 -11.97
CA TYR A 826 -22.70 9.35 -12.13
C TYR A 826 -22.88 8.55 -13.43
N ALA A 827 -24.11 8.14 -13.74
CA ALA A 827 -24.41 7.43 -14.98
C ALA A 827 -24.03 8.26 -16.21
N ASN A 828 -24.43 9.54 -16.26
CA ASN A 828 -24.12 10.42 -17.39
C ASN A 828 -22.62 10.77 -17.47
N LEU A 829 -21.96 10.92 -16.33
CA LEU A 829 -20.52 11.22 -16.23
C LEU A 829 -19.68 10.01 -16.61
N HIS A 830 -20.13 8.81 -16.24
CA HIS A 830 -19.56 7.54 -16.68
C HIS A 830 -19.79 7.34 -18.18
N ASP A 831 -20.99 7.57 -18.68
CA ASP A 831 -21.27 7.46 -20.12
C ASP A 831 -20.48 8.49 -20.93
N TYR A 832 -20.34 9.72 -20.42
CA TYR A 832 -19.47 10.73 -21.00
C TYR A 832 -18.01 10.27 -21.02
N GLN A 833 -17.48 9.74 -19.90
CA GLN A 833 -16.15 9.18 -19.84
C GLN A 833 -15.99 7.99 -20.80
N GLN A 834 -16.98 7.13 -20.97
CA GLN A 834 -16.91 5.99 -21.91
C GLN A 834 -17.16 6.40 -23.36
N ALA A 835 -17.58 7.65 -23.61
CA ALA A 835 -17.85 8.20 -24.93
C ALA A 835 -16.93 9.40 -25.23
N GLN A 836 -17.49 10.63 -25.24
CA GLN A 836 -16.78 11.83 -25.72
C GLN A 836 -15.62 12.27 -24.81
N GLY A 837 -15.70 11.99 -23.52
CA GLY A 837 -14.68 12.30 -22.51
C GLY A 837 -13.57 11.25 -22.39
N TYR A 838 -13.68 10.12 -23.10
CA TYR A 838 -12.75 8.99 -22.97
C TYR A 838 -11.30 9.36 -23.30
N ASP A 839 -11.10 10.17 -24.34
CA ASP A 839 -9.78 10.61 -24.75
C ASP A 839 -9.13 11.57 -23.73
N TYR A 840 -9.94 12.42 -23.08
CA TYR A 840 -9.47 13.30 -22.00
C TYR A 840 -9.14 12.48 -20.75
N TYR A 841 -9.94 11.47 -20.40
CA TYR A 841 -9.65 10.51 -19.33
C TYR A 841 -8.31 9.80 -19.54
N LEU A 842 -8.08 9.26 -20.75
CA LEU A 842 -6.84 8.59 -21.10
C LEU A 842 -5.63 9.54 -21.12
N GLN A 843 -5.81 10.79 -21.54
CA GLN A 843 -4.75 11.81 -21.59
C GLN A 843 -4.36 12.31 -20.19
N LEU A 844 -5.33 12.43 -19.29
CA LEU A 844 -5.14 13.06 -17.98
C LEU A 844 -4.81 12.04 -16.89
N GLY A 845 -5.24 10.79 -17.02
CA GLY A 845 -4.89 9.70 -16.11
C GLY A 845 -5.24 10.04 -14.66
N THR A 846 -4.25 10.13 -13.77
CA THR A 846 -4.48 10.50 -12.35
C THR A 846 -4.93 11.96 -12.17
N GLN A 847 -4.84 12.79 -13.21
CA GLN A 847 -5.36 14.16 -13.23
C GLN A 847 -6.80 14.24 -13.74
N TRP A 848 -7.38 13.12 -14.20
CA TRP A 848 -8.78 13.07 -14.63
C TRP A 848 -9.77 13.53 -13.55
N PRO A 849 -9.61 13.11 -12.28
CA PRO A 849 -10.53 13.57 -11.23
C PRO A 849 -10.48 15.08 -11.05
N ARG A 850 -9.27 15.67 -11.08
CA ARG A 850 -9.06 17.13 -11.06
C ARG A 850 -9.62 17.84 -12.27
N TYR A 851 -9.51 17.26 -13.45
CA TYR A 851 -10.11 17.81 -14.65
C TYR A 851 -11.63 17.86 -14.58
N VAL A 852 -12.27 16.77 -14.15
CA VAL A 852 -13.72 16.71 -13.95
C VAL A 852 -14.16 17.74 -12.92
N VAL A 853 -13.48 17.83 -11.77
CA VAL A 853 -13.77 18.79 -10.71
C VAL A 853 -13.63 20.24 -11.17
N CYS A 854 -12.62 20.57 -11.97
CA CYS A 854 -12.38 21.93 -12.41
C CYS A 854 -13.17 22.34 -13.66
N ASN A 855 -13.72 21.37 -14.42
CA ASN A 855 -14.45 21.61 -15.67
C ASN A 855 -15.94 21.20 -15.60
N LEU A 856 -16.54 21.14 -14.41
CA LEU A 856 -17.93 20.69 -14.21
C LEU A 856 -18.93 21.39 -15.15
N GLY A 857 -18.79 22.71 -15.36
CA GLY A 857 -19.67 23.47 -16.25
C GLY A 857 -19.59 23.05 -17.71
N SER A 858 -18.38 22.89 -18.24
CA SER A 858 -18.11 22.51 -19.63
C SER A 858 -18.51 21.05 -19.88
N ILE A 859 -18.25 20.16 -18.91
CA ILE A 859 -18.65 18.75 -19.00
C ILE A 859 -20.18 18.63 -18.93
N ASN A 860 -20.85 19.40 -18.07
CA ASN A 860 -22.30 19.41 -17.99
C ASN A 860 -22.95 19.93 -19.28
N ALA A 861 -22.38 20.95 -19.92
CA ALA A 861 -22.84 21.45 -21.22
C ALA A 861 -22.63 20.42 -22.35
N ALA A 862 -21.46 19.77 -22.37
CA ALA A 862 -21.16 18.71 -23.32
C ALA A 862 -22.11 17.51 -23.18
N ILE A 863 -22.40 17.09 -21.94
CA ILE A 863 -23.35 16.00 -21.64
C ILE A 863 -24.79 16.36 -22.05
N LYS A 864 -25.19 17.63 -21.95
CA LYS A 864 -26.49 18.11 -22.43
C LYS A 864 -26.61 18.16 -23.96
N GLY A 865 -25.52 17.91 -24.70
CA GLY A 865 -25.51 17.88 -26.16
C GLY A 865 -25.40 19.25 -26.83
N GLY A 866 -24.91 20.27 -26.12
CA GLY A 866 -24.60 21.58 -26.70
C GLY A 866 -23.15 21.65 -27.18
N ASP A 867 -22.95 21.93 -28.47
CA ASP A 867 -21.75 22.55 -28.99
C ASP A 867 -21.56 23.89 -28.27
N GLY A 868 -20.48 24.02 -27.49
CA GLY A 868 -20.23 25.12 -26.54
C GLY A 868 -20.06 26.53 -27.12
N GLU A 869 -20.84 26.91 -28.14
CA GLU A 869 -21.01 28.29 -28.60
C GLU A 869 -22.29 28.89 -27.98
N GLY A 870 -22.14 29.40 -26.76
CA GLY A 870 -23.14 30.21 -26.07
C GLY A 870 -22.54 31.54 -25.64
N ASP A 871 -23.00 32.60 -26.31
CA ASP A 871 -22.82 34.04 -26.10
C ASP A 871 -21.49 34.62 -25.58
N GLY A 872 -20.78 35.29 -26.50
CA GLY A 872 -19.55 35.99 -26.21
C GLY A 872 -19.70 37.13 -25.19
N SER A 873 -18.80 37.13 -24.20
CA SER A 873 -18.16 38.36 -23.76
C SER A 873 -16.70 38.12 -23.35
N CYS A 874 -15.79 38.64 -24.19
CA CYS A 874 -14.40 39.05 -23.92
C CYS A 874 -13.35 38.00 -23.47
N THR A 875 -12.10 37.95 -23.96
CA THR A 875 -11.41 38.28 -25.23
C THR A 875 -9.94 37.86 -25.03
N ILE A 876 -9.28 37.46 -26.11
CA ILE A 876 -7.89 37.01 -26.25
C ILE A 876 -6.87 38.19 -26.25
N THR A 877 -5.59 37.90 -25.95
CA THR A 877 -4.29 38.56 -26.35
C THR A 877 -3.73 39.81 -25.63
N CYS A 878 -2.51 39.72 -25.04
CA CYS A 878 -1.21 40.23 -25.58
C CYS A 878 -0.09 40.46 -24.53
N ALA A 879 1.09 39.85 -24.73
CA ALA A 879 2.44 40.44 -24.62
C ALA A 879 3.43 39.37 -25.17
N CYS A 880 4.28 39.61 -26.17
CA CYS A 880 5.09 40.80 -26.42
C CYS A 880 4.72 41.60 -27.66
N THR A 881 4.60 42.90 -27.47
CA THR A 881 4.75 43.95 -28.48
C THR A 881 6.21 44.37 -28.56
N ARG A 882 6.94 43.94 -29.60
CA ARG A 882 8.00 44.71 -30.27
C ARG A 882 8.35 43.99 -31.58
N ASP A 883 8.31 44.75 -32.67
CA ASP A 883 8.52 44.33 -34.06
C ASP A 883 9.97 43.91 -34.40
N ASP A 884 10.76 43.45 -33.43
CA ASP A 884 12.19 43.13 -33.61
C ASP A 884 12.53 41.63 -33.45
N CYS A 885 11.55 40.72 -33.47
CA CYS A 885 11.79 39.27 -33.30
C CYS A 885 11.45 38.42 -34.54
N CYS A 886 11.55 39.01 -35.72
CA CYS A 886 11.49 38.30 -36.99
C CYS A 886 12.86 38.39 -37.67
N ASP A 887 13.85 37.66 -37.16
CA ASP A 887 14.99 37.20 -37.97
C ASP A 887 14.73 35.74 -38.36
N GLU A 888 15.09 35.38 -39.59
CA GLU A 888 14.57 34.23 -40.35
C GLU A 888 14.94 32.82 -39.83
N ASP A 889 15.43 32.66 -38.58
CA ASP A 889 16.00 31.40 -38.09
C ASP A 889 15.38 30.81 -36.79
N ASP A 890 14.26 31.32 -36.27
CA ASP A 890 13.62 30.76 -35.06
C ASP A 890 12.44 29.80 -35.34
N ASP A 891 12.67 28.52 -35.07
CA ASP A 891 11.79 27.34 -35.29
C ASP A 891 10.55 27.24 -34.36
N ILE A 892 10.09 28.35 -33.74
CA ILE A 892 8.86 28.36 -32.90
C ILE A 892 7.85 29.35 -33.48
N CYS A 893 7.31 29.00 -34.65
CA CYS A 893 6.09 29.60 -35.20
C CYS A 893 5.39 28.61 -36.13
N ILE A 894 4.48 27.77 -35.59
CA ILE A 894 3.57 27.00 -36.44
C ILE A 894 2.44 27.94 -36.89
N LYS A 895 2.50 28.33 -38.17
CA LYS A 895 1.42 29.00 -38.91
C LYS A 895 0.14 28.15 -38.81
N TRP A 896 -0.95 28.78 -38.36
CA TRP A 896 -2.30 28.30 -38.65
C TRP A 896 -2.65 28.72 -40.08
N SER A 897 -2.72 27.78 -41.03
CA SER A 897 -3.40 28.06 -42.29
C SER A 897 -4.89 27.70 -42.17
N LYS A 898 -5.71 28.73 -42.29
CA LYS A 898 -7.10 28.65 -42.73
C LYS A 898 -7.10 27.96 -44.09
N ASP A 899 -7.62 26.75 -44.14
CA ASP A 899 -8.49 26.23 -45.20
C ASP A 899 -8.76 24.76 -44.85
N GLY A 900 -9.97 24.52 -44.36
CA GLY A 900 -10.46 23.19 -44.04
C GLY A 900 -10.50 22.31 -45.29
N GLU A 901 -10.18 21.04 -45.07
CA GLU A 901 -10.18 19.94 -46.03
C GLU A 901 -9.01 19.88 -47.02
N THR A 902 -7.95 19.16 -46.64
CA THR A 902 -7.65 17.82 -47.18
C THR A 902 -6.37 17.26 -46.56
N THR A 903 -6.47 16.06 -45.96
CA THR A 903 -5.41 15.05 -45.77
C THR A 903 -4.14 15.49 -45.00
N ALA A 904 -3.71 14.81 -43.94
CA ALA A 904 -3.29 13.42 -44.00
C ALA A 904 -2.90 12.96 -42.56
N LEU A 905 -3.34 11.81 -42.04
CA LEU A 905 -2.64 10.54 -42.26
C LEU A 905 -1.58 10.60 -43.37
N GLN A 906 -0.40 11.18 -43.09
CA GLN A 906 0.76 11.08 -43.99
C GLN A 906 1.67 9.99 -43.39
N LYS A 907 1.42 8.70 -43.68
CA LYS A 907 2.11 7.99 -44.78
C LYS A 907 3.59 8.34 -44.83
N ARG A 908 4.44 7.75 -43.97
CA ARG A 908 5.91 7.95 -43.99
C ARG A 908 6.25 9.45 -43.75
N GLY A 909 7.04 9.79 -42.74
CA GLY A 909 7.63 11.15 -42.72
C GLY A 909 8.29 11.38 -44.08
N GLU A 910 7.85 12.38 -44.85
CA GLU A 910 8.38 12.58 -46.20
C GLU A 910 9.89 12.76 -46.16
N LYS A 911 10.58 12.49 -47.28
CA LYS A 911 12.03 12.70 -47.39
C LYS A 911 12.36 14.12 -46.91
N LYS A 912 13.05 14.25 -45.77
CA LYS A 912 13.44 15.54 -45.21
C LYS A 912 14.84 15.90 -45.68
N SER A 913 14.98 17.11 -46.21
CA SER A 913 16.24 17.69 -46.63
C SER A 913 16.71 18.66 -45.55
N TYR A 914 17.87 18.37 -44.95
CA TYR A 914 18.53 19.29 -44.03
C TYR A 914 19.52 20.13 -44.81
N PRO A 915 19.27 21.44 -44.98
CA PRO A 915 20.16 22.29 -45.74
C PRO A 915 21.53 22.32 -45.05
N TRP A 916 22.58 22.11 -45.83
CA TRP A 916 23.95 22.31 -45.40
C TRP A 916 24.73 22.90 -46.55
N ILE A 917 25.59 23.87 -46.23
CA ILE A 917 26.46 24.54 -47.19
C ILE A 917 27.87 24.22 -46.79
N ALA A 918 28.55 23.39 -47.58
CA ALA A 918 29.98 23.20 -47.42
C ALA A 918 30.67 24.48 -47.88
N ILE A 919 31.61 24.98 -47.08
CA ILE A 919 32.42 26.15 -47.40
C ILE A 919 33.89 25.73 -47.36
N ASP A 920 34.60 25.93 -48.47
CA ASP A 920 36.05 25.73 -48.51
C ASP A 920 36.74 26.86 -47.73
N PRO A 921 37.42 26.56 -46.61
CA PRO A 921 38.08 27.58 -45.80
C PRO A 921 39.29 28.23 -46.50
N ALA A 922 39.86 27.60 -47.55
CA ALA A 922 41.02 28.12 -48.27
C ALA A 922 40.64 29.08 -49.41
N THR A 923 39.52 28.81 -50.10
CA THR A 923 39.11 29.56 -51.30
C THR A 923 37.81 30.35 -51.14
N GLY A 924 37.01 30.05 -50.10
CA GLY A 924 35.67 30.59 -49.91
C GLY A 924 34.60 30.00 -50.84
N ALA A 925 34.94 28.98 -51.63
CA ALA A 925 34.00 28.28 -52.49
C ALA A 925 32.87 27.64 -51.66
N GLN A 926 31.64 27.70 -52.16
CA GLN A 926 30.46 27.17 -51.47
C GLN A 926 29.74 26.14 -52.32
N ALA A 927 29.27 25.07 -51.69
CA ALA A 927 28.43 24.07 -52.33
C ALA A 927 27.23 23.76 -51.43
N SER A 928 26.01 23.89 -51.98
CA SER A 928 24.79 23.45 -51.30
C SER A 928 24.69 21.93 -51.40
N LEU A 929 24.92 21.26 -50.28
CA LEU A 929 24.97 19.80 -50.17
C LEU A 929 23.97 19.35 -49.10
N PRO A 930 22.65 19.38 -49.39
CA PRO A 930 21.66 19.01 -48.39
C PRO A 930 21.81 17.57 -47.93
N TRP A 931 21.78 17.36 -46.62
CA TRP A 931 21.72 16.04 -46.01
C TRP A 931 20.29 15.51 -46.14
N ASN A 932 20.06 14.59 -47.07
CA ASN A 932 18.72 14.08 -47.33
C ASN A 932 18.47 12.79 -46.55
N ALA A 933 17.57 12.86 -45.56
CA ALA A 933 17.10 11.69 -44.86
C ALA A 933 15.97 10.99 -45.65
N PRO A 934 15.94 9.64 -45.66
CA PRO A 934 14.86 8.87 -46.26
C PRO A 934 13.58 9.03 -45.45
N SER A 935 12.48 8.55 -46.00
CA SER A 935 11.22 8.53 -45.29
C SER A 935 11.21 7.51 -44.15
N TYR A 936 10.76 7.90 -42.95
CA TYR A 936 10.67 7.03 -41.76
C TYR A 936 9.22 6.76 -41.34
N PRO A 937 8.92 5.63 -40.69
CA PRO A 937 7.60 5.40 -40.09
C PRO A 937 7.39 6.32 -38.87
N SER A 938 6.29 7.07 -38.85
CA SER A 938 5.90 7.83 -37.67
C SER A 938 5.32 6.91 -36.58
N PRO A 939 5.29 7.32 -35.30
CA PRO A 939 4.58 6.63 -34.23
C PRO A 939 3.16 6.17 -34.62
N GLY A 940 2.44 6.96 -35.42
CA GLY A 940 1.08 6.67 -35.87
C GLY A 940 0.96 5.75 -37.09
N ASP A 941 2.08 5.39 -37.74
CA ASP A 941 2.10 4.51 -38.93
C ASP A 941 2.40 3.03 -38.59
N LEU A 942 2.67 2.70 -37.32
CA LEU A 942 2.97 1.34 -36.87
C LEU A 942 1.71 0.45 -36.90
N ASN A 943 1.83 -0.77 -37.44
CA ASN A 943 0.69 -1.68 -37.53
C ASN A 943 0.47 -2.40 -36.20
N VAL A 944 -0.51 -1.88 -35.46
CA VAL A 944 -0.92 -2.30 -34.12
C VAL A 944 -1.37 -3.75 -33.99
N ASN A 945 -1.61 -4.46 -35.10
CA ASN A 945 -2.10 -5.84 -35.11
C ASN A 945 -1.05 -6.88 -35.53
N THR A 946 -0.01 -6.48 -36.28
CA THR A 946 1.07 -7.41 -36.70
C THR A 946 2.41 -7.15 -36.00
N GLU A 947 2.62 -5.94 -35.47
CA GLU A 947 3.89 -5.52 -34.83
C GLU A 947 3.81 -5.51 -33.29
N ARG A 948 2.82 -6.23 -32.75
CA ARG A 948 2.14 -6.00 -31.48
C ARG A 948 2.94 -6.15 -30.18
N THR A 949 4.25 -6.41 -30.22
CA THR A 949 5.02 -6.58 -28.98
C THR A 949 6.39 -5.96 -28.95
N HIS A 950 6.95 -5.51 -30.09
CA HIS A 950 8.40 -5.39 -30.17
C HIS A 950 8.92 -4.28 -31.09
N LEU A 951 8.40 -3.04 -31.06
CA LEU A 951 9.01 -1.92 -31.80
C LEU A 951 9.30 -0.64 -31.00
N ALA A 952 8.94 -0.57 -29.73
CA ALA A 952 9.05 0.67 -28.95
C ALA A 952 9.41 0.41 -27.49
N ASP A 953 10.69 0.55 -27.14
CA ASP A 953 11.16 0.60 -25.75
C ASP A 953 11.25 2.07 -25.36
N ALA A 954 10.22 2.59 -24.69
CA ALA A 954 10.27 3.98 -24.24
C ALA A 954 10.92 4.11 -22.87
N TRP A 955 11.43 5.31 -22.60
CA TRP A 955 12.16 5.59 -21.36
C TRP A 955 11.39 6.62 -20.55
N ARG A 956 10.98 6.24 -19.33
CA ARG A 956 10.38 7.14 -18.36
C ARG A 956 11.26 7.28 -17.12
N TYR A 957 11.16 8.44 -16.50
CA TYR A 957 11.72 8.73 -15.19
C TYR A 957 11.08 7.88 -14.09
N ASP A 958 11.87 7.44 -13.10
CA ASP A 958 11.34 6.82 -11.88
C ASP A 958 10.59 7.87 -11.05
N PRO A 959 9.25 7.77 -10.90
CA PRO A 959 8.43 8.77 -10.23
C PRO A 959 8.72 8.91 -8.73
N ASN A 960 9.46 7.99 -8.12
CA ASN A 960 9.71 7.95 -6.68
C ASN A 960 11.07 8.54 -6.26
N CYS A 961 11.85 9.07 -7.19
CA CYS A 961 13.13 9.73 -6.89
C CYS A 961 14.17 8.86 -6.17
N ALA A 962 14.07 7.54 -6.31
CA ALA A 962 14.96 6.57 -5.70
C ALA A 962 15.99 6.00 -6.69
N ASN A 963 15.65 5.95 -7.97
CA ASN A 963 16.48 5.44 -9.06
C ASN A 963 16.70 6.53 -10.14
N PHE A 964 17.96 6.79 -10.49
CA PHE A 964 18.31 7.72 -11.57
C PHE A 964 18.53 7.03 -12.92
N ASP A 965 18.40 5.70 -12.95
CA ASP A 965 18.42 4.96 -14.18
C ASP A 965 17.06 5.11 -14.89
N PRO A 966 17.06 5.37 -16.20
CA PRO A 966 15.81 5.52 -16.94
C PRO A 966 15.07 4.17 -16.97
N VAL A 967 13.77 4.21 -16.67
CA VAL A 967 12.88 3.03 -16.63
C VAL A 967 12.41 2.73 -18.04
N VAL A 968 12.65 1.50 -18.52
CA VAL A 968 12.09 1.03 -19.79
C VAL A 968 10.59 0.76 -19.60
N ILE A 969 9.78 1.31 -20.49
CA ILE A 969 8.34 1.08 -20.56
C ILE A 969 7.99 0.61 -21.97
N ASP A 970 7.24 -0.48 -22.06
CA ASP A 970 6.67 -0.95 -23.32
C ASP A 970 5.47 -0.05 -23.69
N LEU A 971 5.48 0.52 -24.90
CA LEU A 971 4.55 1.59 -25.30
C LEU A 971 3.14 1.15 -25.71
N LEU A 972 2.76 -0.13 -25.55
CA LEU A 972 1.43 -0.61 -25.95
C LEU A 972 0.72 -1.37 -24.82
N PRO A 973 -0.51 -0.97 -24.45
CA PRO A 973 -1.36 -1.77 -23.58
C PRO A 973 -1.88 -3.00 -24.33
N ASN A 974 -2.08 -4.11 -23.59
CA ASN A 974 -2.76 -5.33 -24.04
C ASN A 974 -4.27 -5.06 -24.31
N GLY A 975 -4.61 -4.15 -25.22
CA GLY A 975 -5.98 -3.73 -25.55
C GLY A 975 -6.27 -3.75 -27.06
N PRO A 976 -7.54 -3.87 -27.49
CA PRO A 976 -7.90 -4.14 -28.88
C PRO A 976 -7.71 -2.97 -29.87
N THR A 977 -7.44 -1.75 -29.38
CA THR A 977 -7.52 -0.52 -30.18
C THR A 977 -6.18 0.06 -30.65
N GLY A 978 -5.03 -0.43 -30.15
CA GLY A 978 -3.73 -0.08 -30.74
C GLY A 978 -3.27 1.38 -30.65
N THR A 979 -3.89 2.24 -29.84
CA THR A 979 -3.49 3.66 -29.81
C THR A 979 -2.20 3.90 -29.00
N MET A 980 -1.21 4.54 -29.64
CA MET A 980 0.06 4.97 -29.02
C MET A 980 -0.14 6.10 -28.00
N ILE A 981 0.62 6.10 -26.89
CA ILE A 981 0.55 7.11 -25.82
C ILE A 981 0.95 8.50 -26.35
N LYS A 982 0.10 9.54 -26.17
CA LYS A 982 0.42 10.94 -26.53
C LYS A 982 1.61 11.46 -25.68
N GLY A 983 2.58 12.13 -26.31
CA GLY A 983 3.75 12.76 -25.64
C GLY A 983 5.12 12.14 -25.93
N TYR A 984 5.18 11.09 -26.75
CA TYR A 984 6.42 10.46 -27.22
C TYR A 984 6.71 10.88 -28.66
N GLU A 985 7.97 11.21 -28.93
CA GLU A 985 8.43 11.57 -30.28
C GLU A 985 9.55 10.61 -30.72
N ASN A 986 9.62 10.35 -32.03
CA ASN A 986 10.76 9.64 -32.61
C ASN A 986 12.05 10.44 -32.34
N ASP A 987 13.07 9.73 -31.90
CA ASP A 987 14.40 10.26 -31.63
C ASP A 987 15.15 10.52 -32.95
N HIS A 988 14.83 11.65 -33.57
CA HIS A 988 15.49 12.16 -34.77
C HIS A 988 16.38 13.39 -34.56
N PRO A 989 16.28 14.23 -33.52
CA PRO A 989 17.06 15.46 -33.48
C PRO A 989 18.58 15.28 -33.56
N PHE A 990 19.11 14.19 -33.01
CA PHE A 990 20.52 13.78 -33.19
C PHE A 990 20.89 13.58 -34.67
N GLU A 991 20.05 12.85 -35.41
CA GLU A 991 20.25 12.54 -36.83
C GLU A 991 20.19 13.80 -37.73
N ARG A 992 19.50 14.88 -37.29
CA ARG A 992 19.31 16.11 -38.08
C ARG A 992 20.54 16.98 -38.16
N LYS A 993 21.29 17.05 -37.05
CA LYS A 993 22.34 18.05 -36.86
C LYS A 993 23.74 17.47 -36.93
N MET A 994 23.93 16.20 -36.53
CA MET A 994 25.26 15.60 -36.39
C MET A 994 26.10 15.60 -37.69
N PRO A 995 25.57 15.24 -38.89
CA PRO A 995 26.37 15.24 -40.12
C PRO A 995 26.83 16.63 -40.57
N ALA A 996 26.00 17.64 -40.35
CA ALA A 996 26.35 19.03 -40.64
C ALA A 996 27.41 19.54 -39.66
N ILE A 997 27.25 19.27 -38.35
CA ILE A 997 28.23 19.65 -37.33
C ILE A 997 29.58 18.97 -37.60
N TRP A 998 29.59 17.68 -37.88
CA TRP A 998 30.82 16.97 -38.25
C TRP A 998 31.41 17.50 -39.56
N GLY A 999 30.58 17.78 -40.57
CA GLY A 999 31.03 18.34 -41.85
C GLY A 999 31.71 19.70 -41.69
N ASP A 1000 31.13 20.60 -40.90
CA ASP A 1000 31.72 21.91 -40.57
C ASP A 1000 33.03 21.76 -39.81
N ASP A 1001 33.06 20.89 -38.81
CA ASP A 1001 34.25 20.62 -38.02
C ASP A 1001 35.35 19.95 -38.86
N ALA A 1002 35.00 19.04 -39.76
CA ALA A 1002 35.92 18.37 -40.68
C ALA A 1002 36.52 19.31 -41.73
N LEU A 1003 35.72 20.22 -42.29
CA LEU A 1003 36.22 21.26 -43.21
C LEU A 1003 37.18 22.21 -42.49
N LEU A 1004 36.93 22.50 -41.22
CA LEU A 1004 37.75 23.38 -40.40
C LEU A 1004 38.90 22.65 -39.68
N GLY A 1005 38.97 21.31 -39.77
CA GLY A 1005 39.93 20.47 -39.06
C GLY A 1005 39.81 20.54 -37.53
N ARG A 1006 38.61 20.78 -37.01
CA ARG A 1006 38.29 20.88 -35.57
C ARG A 1006 37.75 19.55 -35.06
N LEU A 1007 38.12 19.19 -33.83
CA LEU A 1007 37.41 18.18 -33.06
C LEU A 1007 36.30 18.83 -32.21
N ALA A 1008 35.40 18.02 -31.64
CA ALA A 1008 34.24 18.51 -30.90
C ALA A 1008 34.61 19.33 -29.63
N ASN A 1009 35.81 19.14 -29.09
CA ASN A 1009 36.37 19.91 -27.97
C ASN A 1009 37.08 21.22 -28.41
N GLY A 1010 37.03 21.58 -29.68
CA GLY A 1010 37.57 22.84 -30.20
C GLY A 1010 39.07 22.86 -30.48
N VAL A 1011 39.78 21.73 -30.32
CA VAL A 1011 41.20 21.62 -30.72
C VAL A 1011 41.27 21.29 -32.21
N GLY A 1012 41.93 22.15 -33.00
CA GLY A 1012 42.14 21.92 -34.43
C GLY A 1012 43.62 21.82 -34.81
N ASP A 1013 43.99 20.77 -35.54
CA ASP A 1013 45.27 20.66 -36.25
C ASP A 1013 44.95 20.58 -37.75
N SER A 1014 45.69 21.34 -38.56
CA SER A 1014 45.68 21.27 -40.02
C SER A 1014 45.72 19.86 -40.62
N LYS A 1015 46.26 18.88 -39.89
CA LYS A 1015 46.30 17.45 -40.28
C LYS A 1015 44.95 16.74 -40.28
N PHE A 1016 43.95 17.35 -39.66
CA PHE A 1016 42.59 16.81 -39.52
C PHE A 1016 41.59 17.41 -40.53
N ILE A 1017 42.04 18.30 -41.41
CA ILE A 1017 41.16 18.90 -42.43
C ILE A 1017 40.79 17.83 -43.46
N VAL A 1018 39.48 17.64 -43.63
CA VAL A 1018 38.92 16.85 -44.73
C VAL A 1018 38.72 17.79 -45.94
N PRO A 1019 39.32 17.50 -47.11
CA PRO A 1019 39.27 18.40 -48.26
C PRO A 1019 37.84 18.70 -48.73
N PHE A 1020 37.58 19.94 -49.18
CA PHE A 1020 36.29 20.34 -49.73
C PHE A 1020 35.78 19.41 -50.84
N ASP A 1021 36.68 18.98 -51.73
CA ASP A 1021 36.39 18.07 -52.84
C ASP A 1021 35.97 16.66 -52.38
N PHE A 1022 36.31 16.27 -51.15
CA PHE A 1022 35.77 15.03 -50.56
C PHE A 1022 34.25 15.11 -50.44
N PHE A 1023 33.73 16.25 -49.96
CA PHE A 1023 32.29 16.45 -49.78
C PHE A 1023 31.56 16.70 -51.11
N THR A 1024 32.15 17.49 -52.02
CA THR A 1024 31.50 17.88 -53.28
C THR A 1024 31.62 16.85 -54.40
N VAL A 1025 32.61 15.95 -54.34
CA VAL A 1025 32.86 14.95 -55.40
C VAL A 1025 32.77 13.52 -54.88
N SER A 1026 33.44 13.20 -53.77
CA SER A 1026 33.55 11.81 -53.32
C SER A 1026 32.31 11.33 -52.56
N LEU A 1027 31.73 12.16 -51.68
CA LEU A 1027 30.44 11.85 -51.05
C LEU A 1027 29.25 11.90 -52.01
N GLN A 1028 29.42 12.54 -53.18
CA GLN A 1028 28.38 12.60 -54.22
C GLN A 1028 28.37 11.39 -55.16
N GLN A 1029 29.30 10.44 -55.00
CA GLN A 1029 29.28 9.20 -55.77
C GLN A 1029 28.01 8.40 -55.50
N THR A 1030 27.44 7.84 -56.55
CA THR A 1030 26.18 7.09 -56.47
C THR A 1030 26.39 5.59 -56.54
N ASN A 1031 25.58 4.85 -55.78
CA ASN A 1031 25.49 3.41 -55.91
C ASN A 1031 24.62 3.01 -57.12
N ALA A 1032 24.49 1.70 -57.38
CA ALA A 1032 23.66 1.16 -58.47
C ALA A 1032 22.16 1.55 -58.39
N ALA A 1033 21.69 2.00 -57.22
CA ALA A 1033 20.33 2.48 -57.00
C ALA A 1033 20.21 4.02 -57.11
N GLY A 1034 21.27 4.72 -57.55
CA GLY A 1034 21.29 6.17 -57.73
C GLY A 1034 21.37 6.97 -56.42
N GLN A 1035 21.67 6.34 -55.29
CA GLN A 1035 21.81 7.05 -54.00
C GLN A 1035 23.27 7.49 -53.82
N THR A 1036 23.48 8.77 -53.49
CA THR A 1036 24.80 9.29 -53.14
C THR A 1036 25.30 8.68 -51.83
N ILE A 1037 26.62 8.56 -51.65
CA ILE A 1037 27.22 8.14 -50.38
C ILE A 1037 26.76 9.07 -49.24
N GLN A 1038 26.64 10.38 -49.49
CA GLN A 1038 26.07 11.35 -48.55
C GLN A 1038 24.66 10.94 -48.05
N ASN A 1039 23.78 10.54 -48.95
CA ASN A 1039 22.43 10.08 -48.58
C ASN A 1039 22.47 8.72 -47.89
N MET A 1040 23.41 7.85 -48.26
CA MET A 1040 23.63 6.58 -47.56
C MET A 1040 24.10 6.80 -46.13
N LEU A 1041 24.97 7.77 -45.87
CA LEU A 1041 25.39 8.15 -44.51
C LEU A 1041 24.19 8.59 -43.67
N MET A 1042 23.30 9.44 -44.20
CA MET A 1042 22.05 9.80 -43.52
C MET A 1042 21.17 8.59 -43.22
N ASN A 1043 21.09 7.62 -44.13
CA ASN A 1043 20.30 6.40 -43.92
C ASN A 1043 20.85 5.52 -42.79
N THR A 1044 22.15 5.61 -42.45
CA THR A 1044 22.77 4.83 -41.36
C THR A 1044 22.47 5.41 -39.99
N LEU A 1045 22.36 6.74 -39.89
CA LEU A 1045 21.96 7.44 -38.67
C LEU A 1045 20.47 7.27 -38.40
N GLY A 1046 19.66 7.11 -39.45
CA GLY A 1046 18.21 6.95 -39.43
C GLY A 1046 17.67 5.58 -39.05
N SER A 1047 16.74 5.54 -38.10
CA SER A 1047 16.00 4.30 -37.79
C SER A 1047 14.93 3.97 -38.86
N LYS A 1048 15.10 2.88 -39.60
CA LYS A 1048 14.10 2.40 -40.58
C LYS A 1048 12.88 1.71 -39.95
N THR A 1049 13.02 1.26 -38.70
CA THR A 1049 12.05 0.39 -37.99
C THR A 1049 11.77 0.85 -36.56
N ASN A 1050 12.12 2.09 -36.17
CA ASN A 1050 12.07 2.61 -34.79
C ASN A 1050 12.92 1.85 -33.74
N ARG A 1051 13.56 0.72 -34.08
CA ARG A 1051 14.49 -0.02 -33.23
C ARG A 1051 15.92 -0.10 -33.73
N GLY A 1052 16.14 0.21 -35.01
CA GLY A 1052 17.43 -0.01 -35.67
C GLY A 1052 18.57 0.88 -35.18
N VAL A 1053 18.24 2.09 -34.71
CA VAL A 1053 19.24 3.10 -34.30
C VAL A 1053 18.88 3.69 -32.92
N MET A 1054 17.76 4.42 -32.80
CA MET A 1054 17.31 5.04 -31.56
C MET A 1054 15.81 4.82 -31.29
N THR A 1055 15.39 4.91 -30.03
CA THR A 1055 14.06 4.46 -29.55
C THR A 1055 13.20 5.63 -29.07
N LEU A 1056 11.88 5.46 -28.98
CA LEU A 1056 10.94 6.51 -28.55
C LEU A 1056 11.27 7.06 -27.16
N MET A 1057 11.30 8.39 -27.00
CA MET A 1057 11.41 9.03 -25.70
C MET A 1057 10.33 10.11 -25.53
N ILE A 1058 10.07 10.47 -24.28
CA ILE A 1058 9.27 11.65 -23.98
C ILE A 1058 9.96 12.88 -24.55
N LYS A 1059 9.14 13.82 -25.05
CA LYS A 1059 9.60 15.03 -25.75
C LYS A 1059 10.73 15.79 -25.02
N ASP A 1060 10.58 16.00 -23.71
CA ASP A 1060 11.57 16.75 -22.91
C ASP A 1060 12.94 16.04 -22.84
N ALA A 1061 12.96 14.70 -22.75
CA ALA A 1061 14.19 13.92 -22.74
C ALA A 1061 14.85 13.90 -24.13
N ASN A 1062 14.06 13.87 -25.20
CA ASN A 1062 14.55 14.01 -26.57
C ASN A 1062 15.24 15.37 -26.80
N LEU A 1063 14.68 16.46 -26.27
CA LEU A 1063 15.26 17.81 -26.39
C LEU A 1063 16.57 17.96 -25.60
N LEU A 1064 16.64 17.43 -24.37
CA LEU A 1064 17.87 17.40 -23.58
C LEU A 1064 18.95 16.55 -24.25
N LYS A 1065 18.55 15.42 -24.83
CA LYS A 1065 19.46 14.56 -25.59
C LYS A 1065 20.01 15.28 -26.82
N GLU A 1066 19.18 16.00 -27.56
CA GLU A 1066 19.62 16.78 -28.72
C GLU A 1066 20.74 17.74 -28.33
N LYS A 1067 20.52 18.56 -27.30
CA LYS A 1067 21.52 19.50 -26.78
C LYS A 1067 22.81 18.83 -26.34
N LEU A 1068 22.70 17.65 -25.74
CA LEU A 1068 23.84 16.85 -25.33
C LEU A 1068 24.67 16.36 -26.53
N TRP A 1069 24.06 16.06 -27.67
CA TRP A 1069 24.78 15.66 -28.89
C TRP A 1069 25.29 16.82 -29.74
N THR A 1070 24.66 18.00 -29.67
CA THR A 1070 25.14 19.17 -30.43
C THR A 1070 26.31 19.85 -29.74
N LEU A 1071 26.38 19.80 -28.41
CA LEU A 1071 27.41 20.46 -27.58
C LEU A 1071 27.45 21.99 -27.73
N ARG A 1072 26.48 22.60 -28.41
CA ARG A 1072 26.43 24.04 -28.70
C ARG A 1072 25.53 24.84 -27.75
N ASP A 1073 24.63 24.17 -27.05
CA ASP A 1073 23.60 24.79 -26.20
C ASP A 1073 23.74 24.35 -24.73
N ASP A 1074 23.34 25.24 -23.81
CA ASP A 1074 23.21 24.88 -22.40
C ASP A 1074 22.14 23.78 -22.22
N LEU A 1075 22.51 22.71 -21.50
CA LEU A 1075 21.61 21.60 -21.15
C LEU A 1075 20.39 22.13 -20.36
N VAL A 1076 20.64 23.07 -19.44
CA VAL A 1076 19.62 23.86 -18.75
C VAL A 1076 20.14 25.30 -18.66
N ALA A 1077 19.34 26.28 -19.08
CA ALA A 1077 19.75 27.68 -19.07
C ALA A 1077 20.18 28.13 -17.65
N PRO A 1078 21.35 28.79 -17.49
CA PRO A 1078 21.85 29.21 -16.18
C PRO A 1078 20.88 30.10 -15.41
N THR A 1079 20.22 31.04 -16.09
CA THR A 1079 19.19 31.92 -15.50
C THR A 1079 17.98 31.14 -14.99
N LYS A 1080 17.60 30.05 -15.67
CA LYS A 1080 16.55 29.13 -15.22
C LYS A 1080 17.00 28.37 -13.97
N MET A 1081 18.23 27.85 -13.95
CA MET A 1081 18.76 27.14 -12.78
C MET A 1081 18.96 28.06 -11.57
N GLU A 1082 19.47 29.28 -11.77
CA GLU A 1082 19.54 30.32 -10.74
C GLU A 1082 18.17 30.63 -10.13
N ASN A 1083 17.15 30.81 -10.99
CA ASN A 1083 15.78 31.07 -10.54
C ASN A 1083 15.18 29.89 -9.77
N LEU A 1084 15.52 28.65 -10.12
CA LEU A 1084 15.06 27.47 -9.40
C LEU A 1084 15.82 27.31 -8.07
N VAL A 1085 17.15 27.40 -8.08
CA VAL A 1085 18.03 27.15 -6.93
C VAL A 1085 17.93 28.24 -5.86
N TYR A 1086 17.81 29.51 -6.27
CA TYR A 1086 17.75 30.67 -5.37
C TYR A 1086 16.36 31.30 -5.25
N GLY A 1087 15.38 30.83 -6.04
CA GLY A 1087 13.98 31.27 -5.98
C GLY A 1087 13.09 30.43 -5.07
N ASN A 1088 11.78 30.49 -5.31
CA ASN A 1088 10.77 29.93 -4.41
C ASN A 1088 10.57 28.40 -4.57
N CYS A 1089 11.17 27.79 -5.60
CA CYS A 1089 10.98 26.37 -5.96
C CYS A 1089 12.32 25.59 -6.08
N PRO A 1090 13.18 25.55 -5.05
CA PRO A 1090 14.47 24.84 -5.11
C PRO A 1090 14.36 23.32 -5.22
N LYS A 1091 13.16 22.76 -5.09
CA LYS A 1091 12.88 21.35 -5.34
C LYS A 1091 12.85 21.02 -6.83
N ASP A 1092 12.39 21.94 -7.66
CA ASP A 1092 12.34 21.77 -9.12
C ASP A 1092 13.74 21.83 -9.75
N ALA A 1093 14.71 22.46 -9.05
CA ALA A 1093 16.12 22.41 -9.42
C ALA A 1093 16.70 20.99 -9.32
N LEU A 1094 16.30 20.20 -8.31
CA LEU A 1094 16.69 18.79 -8.19
C LEU A 1094 16.14 17.96 -9.36
N ASP A 1095 14.94 18.28 -9.86
CA ASP A 1095 14.34 17.62 -11.02
C ASP A 1095 15.08 17.94 -12.32
N GLN A 1096 15.48 19.21 -12.55
CA GLN A 1096 16.28 19.57 -13.73
C GLN A 1096 17.65 18.86 -13.73
N ILE A 1097 18.36 18.84 -12.59
CA ILE A 1097 19.64 18.14 -12.45
C ILE A 1097 19.48 16.64 -12.67
N ARG A 1098 18.38 16.07 -12.16
CA ARG A 1098 18.05 14.66 -12.35
C ARG A 1098 17.77 14.31 -13.82
N LYS A 1099 17.07 15.17 -14.56
CA LYS A 1099 16.78 14.97 -15.99
C LYS A 1099 18.07 14.89 -16.81
N VAL A 1100 19.02 15.78 -16.55
CA VAL A 1100 20.36 15.77 -17.18
C VAL A 1100 21.08 14.45 -16.92
N LEU A 1101 21.16 14.00 -15.66
CA LEU A 1101 21.80 12.73 -15.29
C LEU A 1101 21.12 11.52 -15.96
N SER A 1102 19.79 11.52 -16.03
CA SER A 1102 19.02 10.41 -16.59
C SER A 1102 19.26 10.25 -18.10
N VAL A 1103 19.36 11.38 -18.82
CA VAL A 1103 19.67 11.39 -20.27
C VAL A 1103 21.10 10.93 -20.51
N TYR A 1104 22.08 11.32 -19.68
CA TYR A 1104 23.44 10.79 -19.81
C TYR A 1104 23.48 9.27 -19.57
N ARG A 1105 22.81 8.79 -18.50
CA ARG A 1105 22.75 7.35 -18.17
C ARG A 1105 22.06 6.49 -19.23
N TYR A 1106 21.17 7.07 -20.04
CA TYR A 1106 20.62 6.39 -21.22
C TYR A 1106 21.73 5.97 -22.20
N HIS A 1107 22.77 6.80 -22.39
CA HIS A 1107 23.88 6.51 -23.29
C HIS A 1107 24.81 5.39 -22.78
N LEU A 1108 24.74 5.06 -21.49
CA LEU A 1108 25.52 4.00 -20.85
C LEU A 1108 24.84 2.61 -20.95
N ARG A 1109 23.61 2.54 -21.49
CA ARG A 1109 22.86 1.28 -21.55
C ARG A 1109 23.49 0.33 -22.59
N PRO A 1110 23.69 -0.97 -22.27
CA PRO A 1110 24.23 -1.94 -23.23
C PRO A 1110 23.45 -2.01 -24.55
N ALA A 1111 22.11 -1.93 -24.48
CA ALA A 1111 21.24 -1.95 -25.67
C ALA A 1111 21.44 -0.72 -26.58
N PHE A 1112 21.71 0.45 -26.00
CA PHE A 1112 22.04 1.66 -26.76
C PHE A 1112 23.44 1.55 -27.38
N LEU A 1113 24.43 1.13 -26.59
CA LEU A 1113 25.82 0.99 -27.03
C LEU A 1113 25.99 0.01 -28.20
N VAL A 1114 25.26 -1.11 -28.19
CA VAL A 1114 25.27 -2.08 -29.31
C VAL A 1114 24.74 -1.44 -30.61
N LYS A 1115 23.67 -0.64 -30.52
CA LYS A 1115 23.07 0.05 -31.68
C LYS A 1115 24.00 1.15 -32.18
N LEU A 1116 24.50 2.00 -31.28
CA LEU A 1116 25.44 3.06 -31.61
C LEU A 1116 26.70 2.51 -32.27
N LYS A 1117 27.29 1.43 -31.73
CA LYS A 1117 28.44 0.74 -32.33
C LYS A 1117 28.19 0.30 -33.77
N LYS A 1118 27.02 -0.27 -34.05
CA LYS A 1118 26.64 -0.68 -35.40
C LYS A 1118 26.57 0.52 -36.34
N VAL A 1119 25.91 1.60 -35.91
CA VAL A 1119 25.77 2.84 -36.70
C VAL A 1119 27.12 3.47 -37.02
N VAL A 1120 28.00 3.55 -36.02
CA VAL A 1120 29.36 4.08 -36.17
C VAL A 1120 30.15 3.26 -37.19
N ASN A 1121 30.09 1.93 -37.13
CA ASN A 1121 30.78 1.08 -38.10
C ASN A 1121 30.20 1.22 -39.52
N ASP A 1122 28.88 1.24 -39.68
CA ASP A 1122 28.22 1.43 -40.97
C ASP A 1122 28.59 2.81 -41.59
N PHE A 1123 28.64 3.86 -40.76
CA PHE A 1123 29.04 5.21 -41.18
C PHE A 1123 30.51 5.23 -41.64
N ARG A 1124 31.40 4.59 -40.89
CA ARG A 1124 32.84 4.49 -41.21
C ARG A 1124 33.11 3.70 -42.49
N ASP A 1125 32.37 2.63 -42.73
CA ASP A 1125 32.50 1.85 -43.96
C ASP A 1125 32.12 2.67 -45.20
N LEU A 1126 31.07 3.49 -45.11
CA LEU A 1126 30.66 4.41 -46.17
C LEU A 1126 31.68 5.53 -46.38
N LEU A 1127 32.23 6.09 -45.30
CA LEU A 1127 33.33 7.05 -45.41
C LEU A 1127 34.54 6.42 -46.11
N ARG A 1128 34.91 5.19 -45.77
CA ARG A 1128 36.04 4.48 -46.40
C ARG A 1128 35.85 4.27 -47.90
N ILE A 1129 34.62 4.01 -48.35
CA ILE A 1129 34.30 3.94 -49.80
C ILE A 1129 34.54 5.30 -50.46
N ALA A 1130 34.12 6.40 -49.82
CA ALA A 1130 34.38 7.74 -50.33
C ALA A 1130 35.88 8.08 -50.31
N GLU A 1131 36.63 7.65 -49.30
CA GLU A 1131 38.10 7.84 -49.25
C GLU A 1131 38.81 7.09 -50.37
N GLN A 1132 38.37 5.86 -50.69
CA GLN A 1132 38.92 5.09 -51.81
C GLN A 1132 38.65 5.77 -53.15
N HIS A 1133 37.45 6.31 -53.33
CA HIS A 1133 37.13 7.11 -54.51
C HIS A 1133 38.01 8.38 -54.57
N TYR A 1134 38.17 9.09 -53.46
CA TYR A 1134 39.03 10.28 -53.37
C TYR A 1134 40.47 9.94 -53.74
N ALA A 1135 41.04 8.87 -53.16
CA ALA A 1135 42.39 8.41 -53.48
C ALA A 1135 42.55 8.02 -54.95
N SER A 1136 41.54 7.42 -55.58
CA SER A 1136 41.59 7.05 -57.00
C SER A 1136 41.59 8.26 -57.95
N THR A 1137 40.98 9.36 -57.54
CA THR A 1137 40.86 10.61 -58.32
C THR A 1137 41.97 11.63 -58.00
N HIS A 1138 42.68 11.45 -56.89
CA HIS A 1138 43.70 12.38 -56.38
C HIS A 1138 45.07 11.69 -56.17
N GLY A 1139 45.43 10.73 -57.03
CA GLY A 1139 46.79 10.16 -57.09
C GLY A 1139 47.24 9.40 -55.84
N GLY A 1140 46.31 8.82 -55.09
CA GLY A 1140 46.58 8.07 -53.85
C GLY A 1140 46.56 8.91 -52.57
N ALA A 1141 46.25 10.20 -52.65
CA ALA A 1141 46.11 11.06 -51.46
C ALA A 1141 44.90 10.61 -50.60
N SER A 1142 45.08 10.57 -49.27
CA SER A 1142 44.00 10.28 -48.33
C SER A 1142 43.33 11.57 -47.87
N PRO A 1143 41.98 11.65 -47.87
CA PRO A 1143 41.25 12.79 -47.32
C PRO A 1143 41.14 12.73 -45.78
N ASN A 1144 41.62 11.66 -45.14
CA ASN A 1144 41.66 11.46 -43.68
C ASN A 1144 40.28 11.56 -42.97
N ALA A 1145 39.19 11.35 -43.70
CA ALA A 1145 37.82 11.51 -43.25
C ALA A 1145 37.39 10.46 -42.21
N VAL A 1146 37.81 9.20 -42.35
CA VAL A 1146 37.48 8.13 -41.38
C VAL A 1146 38.16 8.40 -40.03
N ASN A 1147 39.46 8.73 -40.06
CA ASN A 1147 40.23 9.03 -38.85
C ASN A 1147 39.69 10.30 -38.17
N HIS A 1148 39.38 11.34 -38.96
CA HIS A 1148 38.76 12.54 -38.43
C HIS A 1148 37.43 12.26 -37.74
N PHE A 1149 36.54 11.47 -38.35
CA PHE A 1149 35.27 11.08 -37.76
C PHE A 1149 35.45 10.30 -36.45
N ASP A 1150 36.42 9.39 -36.38
CA ASP A 1150 36.70 8.59 -35.18
C ASP A 1150 37.15 9.46 -34.01
N ASP A 1151 38.06 10.40 -34.27
CA ASP A 1151 38.56 11.34 -33.25
C ASP A 1151 37.48 12.37 -32.86
N TRP A 1152 36.69 12.85 -33.82
CA TRP A 1152 35.58 13.78 -33.59
C TRP A 1152 34.48 13.13 -32.73
N LEU A 1153 34.12 11.87 -33.00
CA LEU A 1153 33.12 11.16 -32.22
C LEU A 1153 33.61 10.84 -30.80
N ARG A 1154 34.88 10.43 -30.66
CA ARG A 1154 35.49 10.18 -29.34
C ARG A 1154 35.44 11.42 -28.46
N THR A 1155 35.90 12.56 -28.99
CA THR A 1155 35.87 13.84 -28.28
C THR A 1155 34.44 14.34 -28.02
N THR A 1156 33.48 14.01 -28.89
CA THR A 1156 32.06 14.31 -28.65
C THR A 1156 31.54 13.56 -27.41
N LEU A 1157 31.80 12.27 -27.30
CA LEU A 1157 31.35 11.43 -26.17
C LEU A 1157 32.02 11.83 -24.84
N GLU A 1158 33.30 12.24 -24.89
CA GLU A 1158 34.02 12.82 -23.75
C GLU A 1158 33.35 14.13 -23.32
N ARG A 1159 33.08 15.05 -24.26
CA ARG A 1159 32.48 16.36 -23.95
C ARG A 1159 31.06 16.25 -23.38
N MET A 1160 30.28 15.24 -23.77
CA MET A 1160 28.98 14.98 -23.16
C MET A 1160 29.05 14.70 -21.67
N LYS A 1161 30.07 13.93 -21.26
CA LYS A 1161 30.32 13.62 -19.86
C LYS A 1161 30.65 14.90 -19.11
N GLU A 1162 31.57 15.69 -19.65
CA GLU A 1162 31.97 16.96 -19.06
C GLU A 1162 30.78 17.92 -18.89
N LEU A 1163 29.97 18.13 -19.93
CA LEU A 1163 28.77 18.99 -19.84
C LEU A 1163 27.76 18.50 -18.80
N THR A 1164 27.62 17.17 -18.66
CA THR A 1164 26.76 16.56 -17.64
C THR A 1164 27.33 16.81 -16.25
N GLU A 1165 28.63 16.58 -16.04
CA GLU A 1165 29.33 16.83 -14.79
C GLU A 1165 29.33 18.32 -14.41
N GLU A 1166 29.47 19.23 -15.37
CA GLU A 1166 29.40 20.69 -15.17
C GLU A 1166 28.08 21.10 -14.52
N VAL A 1167 26.93 20.57 -14.98
CA VAL A 1167 25.61 20.84 -14.36
C VAL A 1167 25.57 20.35 -12.90
N GLY A 1168 26.05 19.14 -12.63
CA GLY A 1168 26.07 18.58 -11.28
C GLY A 1168 27.00 19.35 -10.34
N ASN A 1169 28.23 19.63 -10.80
CA ASN A 1169 29.27 20.34 -10.06
C ASN A 1169 28.91 21.79 -9.80
N GLN A 1170 28.18 22.43 -10.71
CA GLN A 1170 27.73 23.80 -10.54
C GLN A 1170 26.57 23.89 -9.55
N TRP A 1171 25.51 23.07 -9.69
CA TRP A 1171 24.25 23.34 -8.99
C TRP A 1171 24.01 22.51 -7.72
N LEU A 1172 24.59 21.31 -7.58
CA LEU A 1172 24.42 20.49 -6.37
C LEU A 1172 25.06 21.12 -5.11
N PRO A 1173 26.24 21.79 -5.19
CA PRO A 1173 26.79 22.53 -4.06
C PRO A 1173 25.94 23.75 -3.67
N GLU A 1174 25.33 24.43 -4.65
CA GLU A 1174 24.42 25.55 -4.38
C GLU A 1174 23.17 25.08 -3.64
N LEU A 1175 22.58 23.94 -4.06
CA LEU A 1175 21.45 23.32 -3.37
C LEU A 1175 21.80 22.79 -1.97
N ALA A 1176 23.07 22.45 -1.72
CA ALA A 1176 23.55 22.09 -0.38
C ALA A 1176 23.57 23.28 0.58
N ARG A 1177 23.56 24.51 0.05
CA ARG A 1177 23.46 25.75 0.84
C ARG A 1177 22.02 26.25 0.98
N ASN A 1178 21.05 25.62 0.31
CA ASN A 1178 19.64 25.99 0.39
C ASN A 1178 18.92 25.26 1.55
N PRO A 1179 18.38 25.97 2.56
CA PRO A 1179 17.70 25.36 3.70
C PRO A 1179 16.41 24.60 3.34
N ALA A 1180 15.73 24.97 2.26
CA ALA A 1180 14.49 24.29 1.83
C ALA A 1180 14.75 22.88 1.29
N VAL A 1181 15.97 22.63 0.79
CA VAL A 1181 16.42 21.31 0.33
C VAL A 1181 17.08 20.54 1.46
N THR A 1182 17.95 21.17 2.25
CA THR A 1182 18.67 20.49 3.34
C THR A 1182 17.81 20.21 4.58
N GLY A 1183 16.78 21.01 4.83
CA GLY A 1183 15.84 20.85 5.94
C GLY A 1183 14.75 19.79 5.71
N ASN A 1184 14.57 19.32 4.47
CA ASN A 1184 13.67 18.22 4.14
C ASN A 1184 14.48 16.92 3.95
N ALA A 1185 14.19 15.89 4.75
CA ALA A 1185 14.96 14.65 4.76
C ALA A 1185 14.93 13.91 3.41
N VAL A 1186 13.82 14.00 2.67
CA VAL A 1186 13.66 13.36 1.35
C VAL A 1186 14.44 14.13 0.29
N ASP A 1187 14.29 15.45 0.21
CA ASP A 1187 14.99 16.29 -0.77
C ASP A 1187 16.52 16.30 -0.54
N ASN A 1188 16.95 16.30 0.73
CA ASN A 1188 18.36 16.17 1.08
C ASN A 1188 18.92 14.78 0.73
N SER A 1189 18.13 13.72 0.91
CA SER A 1189 18.49 12.37 0.48
C SER A 1189 18.63 12.29 -1.05
N ILE A 1190 17.69 12.86 -1.80
CA ILE A 1190 17.74 12.96 -3.27
C ILE A 1190 18.99 13.72 -3.71
N ARG A 1191 19.26 14.88 -3.11
CA ARG A 1191 20.47 15.67 -3.38
C ARG A 1191 21.75 14.89 -3.08
N GLN A 1192 21.84 14.20 -1.95
CA GLN A 1192 23.00 13.36 -1.60
C GLN A 1192 23.20 12.20 -2.57
N ASN A 1193 22.11 11.59 -3.02
CA ASN A 1193 22.10 10.54 -4.03
C ASN A 1193 22.58 11.08 -5.40
N LEU A 1194 22.13 12.27 -5.81
CA LEU A 1194 22.63 12.95 -7.00
C LEU A 1194 24.12 13.27 -6.88
N VAL A 1195 24.58 13.80 -5.74
CA VAL A 1195 26.02 14.07 -5.49
C VAL A 1195 26.86 12.80 -5.70
N ARG A 1196 26.44 11.67 -5.13
CA ARG A 1196 27.13 10.38 -5.34
C ARG A 1196 27.11 9.94 -6.80
N ALA A 1197 25.98 10.15 -7.49
CA ALA A 1197 25.80 9.74 -8.87
C ALA A 1197 26.65 10.55 -9.86
N PHE A 1198 26.79 11.86 -9.65
CA PHE A 1198 27.67 12.71 -10.46
C PHE A 1198 29.16 12.52 -10.09
N SER A 1199 29.50 12.22 -8.83
CA SER A 1199 30.90 11.99 -8.42
C SER A 1199 31.49 10.65 -8.91
N SER A 1200 30.66 9.77 -9.46
CA SER A 1200 31.05 8.44 -9.94
C SER A 1200 30.51 8.15 -11.34
N LEU A 1201 30.35 9.20 -12.15
CA LEU A 1201 29.77 9.09 -13.49
C LEU A 1201 30.72 8.28 -14.41
N PRO A 1202 30.31 7.09 -14.89
CA PRO A 1202 31.18 6.25 -15.68
C PRO A 1202 31.30 6.77 -17.11
N ASP A 1203 32.40 6.44 -17.77
CA ASP A 1203 32.59 6.76 -19.19
C ASP A 1203 31.67 5.91 -20.09
N ILE A 1204 31.31 6.48 -21.24
CA ILE A 1204 30.62 5.74 -22.29
C ILE A 1204 31.61 4.72 -22.88
N ASP A 1205 31.29 3.43 -22.76
CA ASP A 1205 32.14 2.36 -23.27
C ASP A 1205 32.21 2.40 -24.80
N THR A 1206 33.38 2.79 -25.31
CA THR A 1206 33.68 2.85 -26.76
C THR A 1206 34.43 1.62 -27.25
N THR A 1207 34.51 0.55 -26.45
CA THR A 1207 35.27 -0.66 -26.78
C THR A 1207 34.75 -1.31 -28.09
N GLY A 1208 35.61 -1.26 -29.11
CA GLY A 1208 35.33 -1.77 -30.45
C GLY A 1208 34.44 -0.88 -31.32
N PHE A 1209 34.24 0.40 -30.96
CA PHE A 1209 33.73 1.41 -31.89
C PHE A 1209 34.81 1.78 -32.92
N PHE A 1210 36.05 1.82 -32.45
CA PHE A 1210 37.24 2.17 -33.20
C PHE A 1210 38.21 0.95 -33.17
N PRO A 1211 38.71 0.47 -34.32
CA PRO A 1211 39.57 -0.69 -34.47
C PRO A 1211 41.04 -0.39 -34.13
#